data_AF-A0A8B6XPQ3-F1
#
_entry.id   AF-A0A8B6XPQ3-F1
#
_cell.length_a   1.000
_cell.length_b   1.000
_cell.length_c   1.000
_cell.angle_alpha   90.00
_cell.angle_beta   90.00
_cell.angle_gamma   90.00
#
_symmetry.space_group_name_H-M   'P 1'
#
loop_
_entity.id
_entity.type
_entity.pdbx_description
1 polymer ?
#
loop_
_entity_poly.entity_id
_entity_poly.type
_entity_poly.pdbx_seq_one_letter_code
_entity_poly.pdbx_strand_id
1 'polypeptide(L)'
;MHIYMLVIFLVLNRSLALYCNNRQNYVQINNDVPPFGFQDDSLTLNTVVVSSLDNFNSSKYYSFSQEKLQMNDKCKVVNDTFRICSSLETSFFERFNLDNTCYAISQNIQLKTNISIIGVTGFTLLGLNNASIECNSSVGIHVVNSSDITFSSVNFNDCGQKFLIKSHLIEKHYPLISAAICFENVNNFLFDGVSTESSFGYSLIMLNPGSGNFSSCDFGFSKLIQLDLRRGSGVCQYAGGLYIDYYENSNVDNNEKILFQSTYVRENNNNKSNCTMLFGYDTPILNGGGISLFLRHSIRYKMIMFKSYTRVHDNEGTSSGGGLYILFEKNSQNNIIQLQQTFIERNKANESGGGIHITNMGINNSLLIDSDSYIDSNVALKGGGLCIYLTSCSINSTMILNKADVFSNKANSNGGGVFIEDAGKSNTVIINQSNIFQNEAEKTSGGIHVYLLKKSESNSLYLINSKVYSNQASIGSGMMINSALLKFENVDIYNCSNKGSQFISQGSIYAVNSTLIFYGKNIIKENNFSAVILYFSKIIINGTLNFHKNTGRNGGALALFGQSQIFLKNHSKLSFKENNALKSGGAIYVLVPGPRFRPWLPSPNRKYCFFQIDKTSSVLVNFKENTANDLKGHDIFISALNTCRSNFEESASSIITLWKGFNFEKNYKNSIVTDAVNITVQMQRIEQPGRKSKITVELWDERQQSVDELVTIKGFGNNVRKFKINNSAVEVAFYGEANTNISIIIIAGSISKKVNITLPKCSCGYLYSKTNKRCLCSNNIPYDVCTDDFIKFQPNKWIRNNFYPCPINLCRVSSANNGEDDYWFNETKQCVSGRDSSSVLCSDCLPDYSVLLCNSSCVKCSGNKNIVFVLVITLGVVSCYNLIIIIANYNSFAWYLIPTVYFYTSVSQICTAMVNIPSWMVLMTNIVSLLGMNITFDLMPHAFSCIKVMNDLNKVLLRVVVLVIWLLSFAIVATLTNYCFHLRKEVIKRSLVIISFIFYCILIEVSIQLMLYIDIEGEERRLFVAPSQHYFKGPHQWILIFVVVFFAICLMFLLLIFIFSIFYKDEDKINNTIHYYFFKLKPFITYFAKGLEENKRWICCFYFFAKLLMTTLIGLGSCADVPLLEMWKAVTCLVLLWFLLMVKPYKKKEKNIFHILCFTSLSLIASINNSIQFQFSIYNTSSGIFIHYIYLILAVLPLIFCAYEAKTFSRVRKNNGENFNEGDIPPIADSTELLNSLET
;
A
#
# COMPACT_ATOMS: atom_id res chain seq x y z
N MET A 1 22.83 64.07 16.79
CA MET A 1 22.39 62.87 16.04
C MET A 1 23.04 62.70 14.67
N HIS A 2 23.04 63.68 13.75
CA HIS A 2 23.56 63.46 12.37
C HIS A 2 24.98 62.85 12.28
N ILE A 3 25.93 63.24 13.14
CA ILE A 3 27.28 62.65 13.17
C ILE A 3 27.24 61.16 13.56
N TYR A 4 26.38 60.77 14.51
CA TYR A 4 26.24 59.36 14.92
C TYR A 4 25.71 58.47 13.78
N MET A 5 24.78 58.98 12.96
CA MET A 5 24.31 58.25 11.78
C MET A 5 25.44 58.03 10.76
N LEU A 6 26.33 59.01 10.58
CA LEU A 6 27.48 58.89 9.67
C LEU A 6 28.51 57.86 10.17
N VAL A 7 28.75 57.80 11.48
CA VAL A 7 29.65 56.82 12.11
C VAL A 7 29.09 55.40 12.01
N ILE A 8 27.79 55.20 12.25
CA ILE A 8 27.11 53.90 12.07
C ILE A 8 27.25 53.40 10.62
N PHE A 9 27.11 54.31 9.65
CA PHE A 9 27.26 54.01 8.21
C PHE A 9 28.68 53.50 7.86
N LEU A 10 29.72 54.01 8.51
CA LEU A 10 31.11 53.60 8.29
C LEU A 10 31.49 52.31 9.04
N VAL A 11 30.90 52.04 10.21
CA VAL A 11 31.19 50.84 11.01
C VAL A 11 30.57 49.58 10.40
N LEU A 12 29.36 49.67 9.84
CA LEU A 12 28.68 48.53 9.20
C LEU A 12 29.46 47.97 7.99
N ASN A 13 30.03 48.83 7.16
CA ASN A 13 30.85 48.42 6.01
C ASN A 13 32.11 47.62 6.40
N ARG A 14 32.65 47.79 7.62
CA ARG A 14 33.88 47.12 8.06
C ARG A 14 33.63 45.78 8.75
N SER A 15 32.40 45.49 9.15
CA SER A 15 32.05 44.29 9.93
C SER A 15 31.60 43.10 9.07
N LEU A 16 30.91 43.32 7.94
CA LEU A 16 30.50 42.22 7.05
C LEU A 16 31.69 41.50 6.39
N ALA A 17 32.79 42.22 6.11
CA ALA A 17 33.98 41.67 5.45
C ALA A 17 34.70 40.56 6.24
N LEU A 18 34.43 40.42 7.54
CA LEU A 18 35.10 39.44 8.43
C LEU A 18 34.31 38.14 8.64
N TYR A 19 33.04 38.06 8.27
CA TYR A 19 32.16 36.96 8.70
C TYR A 19 32.22 35.70 7.81
N CYS A 20 32.79 35.79 6.61
CA CYS A 20 32.73 34.70 5.61
C CYS A 20 33.68 33.50 5.86
N ASN A 21 34.53 33.54 6.90
CA ASN A 21 35.80 32.79 6.88
C ASN A 21 35.92 31.60 7.85
N ASN A 22 34.86 31.17 8.56
CA ASN A 22 34.96 30.07 9.56
C ASN A 22 33.64 29.32 9.84
N ARG A 23 33.53 28.05 9.39
CA ARG A 23 32.93 26.91 10.14
C ARG A 23 32.95 25.58 9.34
N GLN A 24 33.49 24.52 9.95
CA GLN A 24 33.29 23.10 9.60
C GLN A 24 33.24 22.25 10.89
N ASN A 25 32.70 21.03 10.80
CA ASN A 25 32.55 20.01 11.85
C ASN A 25 31.46 20.35 12.92
N TYR A 26 30.66 19.43 13.50
CA TYR A 26 30.76 17.96 13.71
C TYR A 26 29.40 17.21 13.54
N VAL A 27 29.33 15.90 13.84
CA VAL A 27 28.24 14.94 13.48
C VAL A 27 27.93 13.89 14.59
N GLN A 28 26.65 13.47 14.68
CA GLN A 28 25.93 12.28 15.27
C GLN A 28 26.57 11.26 16.27
N ILE A 29 25.67 10.55 17.00
CA ILE A 29 25.89 9.32 17.81
C ILE A 29 24.71 8.31 17.57
N ASN A 30 24.93 7.00 17.81
CA ASN A 30 24.01 5.86 17.57
C ASN A 30 23.52 5.14 18.87
N ASN A 31 22.60 4.16 18.73
CA ASN A 31 22.10 3.21 19.77
C ASN A 31 22.16 1.74 19.28
N ASP A 32 22.21 0.74 20.18
CA ASP A 32 22.18 -0.73 19.93
C ASP A 32 21.72 -1.55 21.16
N VAL A 33 21.21 -2.80 21.00
CA VAL A 33 21.26 -4.00 21.95
C VAL A 33 20.39 -5.21 21.46
N PRO A 34 20.69 -6.52 21.76
CA PRO A 34 20.16 -7.70 21.02
C PRO A 34 19.59 -8.93 21.83
N PRO A 35 19.10 -10.02 21.17
CA PRO A 35 18.67 -11.33 21.76
C PRO A 35 19.28 -12.63 21.10
N PHE A 36 18.73 -13.84 21.37
CA PHE A 36 19.11 -15.22 20.89
C PHE A 36 17.92 -15.97 20.19
N GLY A 37 17.87 -17.23 19.67
CA GLY A 37 18.65 -18.53 19.74
C GLY A 37 17.77 -19.64 20.41
N PHE A 38 17.66 -20.94 20.07
CA PHE A 38 18.28 -21.98 19.19
C PHE A 38 17.17 -23.06 18.83
N GLN A 39 17.16 -23.94 17.80
CA GLN A 39 18.03 -25.00 17.18
C GLN A 39 18.17 -26.33 17.97
N ASP A 40 18.12 -27.59 17.47
CA ASP A 40 17.73 -28.34 16.21
C ASP A 40 17.49 -29.87 16.61
N ASP A 41 17.21 -30.96 15.85
CA ASP A 41 17.11 -31.36 14.41
C ASP A 41 15.99 -32.46 14.10
N SER A 42 16.29 -33.68 13.59
CA SER A 42 15.35 -34.53 12.79
C SER A 42 15.62 -36.10 12.71
N LEU A 43 15.36 -36.74 11.53
CA LEU A 43 15.63 -38.15 11.07
C LEU A 43 14.65 -39.32 11.43
N THR A 44 14.45 -40.48 10.72
CA THR A 44 14.48 -40.91 9.27
C THR A 44 13.87 -42.34 8.95
N LEU A 45 13.07 -42.47 7.86
CA LEU A 45 13.01 -43.55 6.79
C LEU A 45 12.32 -44.98 6.87
N ASN A 46 11.60 -45.33 5.77
CA ASN A 46 11.44 -46.64 5.03
C ASN A 46 10.49 -47.80 5.49
N THR A 47 9.91 -48.72 4.65
CA THR A 47 9.07 -48.68 3.39
C THR A 47 8.76 -50.08 2.71
N VAL A 48 7.51 -50.52 2.32
CA VAL A 48 7.10 -51.55 1.26
C VAL A 48 5.53 -51.78 1.04
N VAL A 49 4.95 -52.23 -0.14
CA VAL A 49 3.47 -52.58 -0.52
C VAL A 49 3.10 -53.45 -1.84
N VAL A 50 2.06 -53.14 -2.70
CA VAL A 50 1.47 -53.65 -4.05
C VAL A 50 0.20 -54.57 -4.26
N SER A 51 -1.11 -54.25 -4.02
CA SER A 51 -2.30 -54.71 -4.89
C SER A 51 -3.76 -54.62 -4.36
N SER A 52 -4.66 -54.12 -5.25
CA SER A 52 -6.14 -54.26 -5.44
C SER A 52 -6.68 -55.69 -5.74
N LEU A 53 -7.95 -56.05 -6.08
CA LEU A 53 -9.25 -55.46 -6.56
C LEU A 53 -10.43 -56.28 -5.91
N ASP A 54 -11.66 -55.83 -5.58
CA ASP A 54 -12.78 -55.16 -6.33
C ASP A 54 -13.91 -56.12 -6.85
N ASN A 55 -15.17 -55.62 -6.88
CA ASN A 55 -16.44 -56.17 -7.47
C ASN A 55 -17.18 -57.40 -6.87
N PHE A 56 -18.44 -57.18 -6.42
CA PHE A 56 -19.65 -57.45 -7.25
C PHE A 56 -20.92 -56.73 -6.72
N ASN A 57 -21.94 -56.56 -7.58
CA ASN A 57 -23.11 -55.70 -7.36
C ASN A 57 -24.28 -56.32 -6.55
N SER A 58 -25.15 -55.44 -6.04
CA SER A 58 -26.39 -55.75 -5.31
C SER A 58 -27.56 -56.16 -6.21
N SER A 59 -28.53 -56.89 -5.66
CA SER A 59 -29.93 -56.40 -5.50
C SER A 59 -30.93 -57.50 -5.13
N LYS A 60 -31.66 -57.31 -4.02
CA LYS A 60 -33.14 -57.32 -3.96
C LYS A 60 -33.61 -57.02 -2.53
N TYR A 61 -34.55 -56.08 -2.41
CA TYR A 61 -35.27 -55.85 -1.16
C TYR A 61 -36.31 -56.96 -0.95
N TYR A 62 -36.40 -57.47 0.27
CA TYR A 62 -37.64 -57.97 0.85
C TYR A 62 -37.80 -57.37 2.24
N SER A 63 -38.82 -56.52 2.39
CA SER A 63 -39.29 -56.07 3.70
C SER A 63 -40.03 -57.22 4.36
N PHE A 64 -39.39 -57.93 5.29
CA PHE A 64 -40.12 -58.86 6.14
C PHE A 64 -40.81 -58.09 7.27
N SER A 65 -42.12 -58.27 7.38
CA SER A 65 -42.96 -57.70 8.43
C SER A 65 -42.60 -58.28 9.80
N GLN A 66 -43.02 -57.59 10.86
CA GLN A 66 -43.03 -58.11 12.23
C GLN A 66 -44.01 -59.29 12.35
N GLU A 67 -43.60 -60.49 11.91
CA GLU A 67 -44.22 -61.71 12.40
C GLU A 67 -43.80 -61.91 13.86
N LYS A 68 -44.80 -62.19 14.71
CA LYS A 68 -44.58 -62.40 16.13
C LYS A 68 -43.66 -63.61 16.31
N LEU A 69 -42.51 -63.43 16.96
CA LEU A 69 -41.87 -64.51 17.70
C LEU A 69 -42.89 -65.03 18.72
N GLN A 70 -43.50 -66.17 18.41
CA GLN A 70 -44.29 -66.92 19.38
C GLN A 70 -43.37 -67.31 20.54
N MET A 71 -43.93 -67.37 21.76
CA MET A 71 -43.17 -67.77 22.94
C MET A 71 -42.50 -69.12 22.68
N ASN A 72 -41.17 -69.14 22.78
CA ASN A 72 -40.41 -70.37 22.71
C ASN A 72 -40.46 -70.97 24.13
N ASP A 73 -41.36 -71.93 24.36
CA ASP A 73 -41.69 -72.58 25.65
C ASP A 73 -40.54 -73.43 26.25
N LYS A 74 -39.30 -72.95 26.10
CA LYS A 74 -38.03 -73.59 26.49
C LYS A 74 -37.11 -72.64 27.27
N CYS A 75 -37.36 -71.34 27.25
CA CYS A 75 -36.59 -70.37 28.02
C CYS A 75 -37.10 -70.30 29.48
N LYS A 76 -36.18 -70.40 30.44
CA LYS A 76 -36.50 -70.29 31.88
C LYS A 76 -36.69 -68.82 32.23
N VAL A 77 -37.94 -68.41 32.43
CA VAL A 77 -38.27 -67.07 32.92
C VAL A 77 -37.87 -66.95 34.38
N VAL A 78 -37.01 -65.99 34.69
CA VAL A 78 -36.61 -65.68 36.07
C VAL A 78 -37.65 -64.72 36.65
N ASN A 79 -38.78 -65.26 37.17
CA ASN A 79 -39.62 -64.59 38.19
C ASN A 79 -40.80 -65.42 38.79
N ASP A 80 -41.19 -66.59 38.26
CA ASP A 80 -42.43 -67.26 38.70
C ASP A 80 -42.35 -68.03 40.04
N THR A 81 -42.74 -67.33 41.10
CA THR A 81 -43.44 -67.84 42.31
C THR A 81 -43.05 -69.22 42.88
N PHE A 82 -41.77 -69.44 43.19
CA PHE A 82 -41.37 -70.43 44.21
C PHE A 82 -40.39 -69.82 45.22
N ARG A 83 -40.46 -70.26 46.48
CA ARG A 83 -39.57 -69.79 47.57
C ARG A 83 -38.14 -70.33 47.41
N ILE A 84 -37.35 -69.69 46.57
CA ILE A 84 -35.89 -69.70 46.65
C ILE A 84 -35.42 -68.25 46.54
N CYS A 85 -34.58 -67.80 47.47
CA CYS A 85 -33.93 -66.49 47.38
C CYS A 85 -32.75 -66.59 46.40
N SER A 86 -33.00 -66.43 45.11
CA SER A 86 -31.94 -66.40 44.10
C SER A 86 -31.92 -65.11 43.29
N SER A 87 -30.78 -64.40 43.38
CA SER A 87 -30.37 -63.43 42.36
C SER A 87 -29.95 -64.16 41.10
N LEU A 88 -29.74 -63.42 40.00
CA LEU A 88 -29.15 -63.95 38.77
C LEU A 88 -27.87 -64.76 39.08
N GLU A 89 -27.05 -64.22 39.99
CA GLU A 89 -25.82 -64.80 40.52
C GLU A 89 -26.04 -66.22 41.06
N THR A 90 -27.04 -66.43 41.92
CA THR A 90 -27.33 -67.76 42.51
C THR A 90 -27.85 -68.73 41.45
N SER A 91 -28.60 -68.25 40.45
CA SER A 91 -29.04 -69.09 39.33
C SER A 91 -27.90 -69.56 38.40
N PHE A 92 -26.78 -68.81 38.36
CA PHE A 92 -25.53 -69.23 37.73
C PHE A 92 -24.70 -70.15 38.66
N PHE A 93 -24.51 -69.78 39.94
CA PHE A 93 -23.65 -70.52 40.87
C PHE A 93 -24.21 -71.90 41.30
N GLU A 94 -25.53 -72.12 41.28
CA GLU A 94 -26.12 -73.42 41.66
C GLU A 94 -26.08 -74.49 40.54
N ARG A 95 -25.57 -74.19 39.33
CA ARG A 95 -25.60 -75.12 38.19
C ARG A 95 -24.28 -75.25 37.45
N PHE A 96 -23.57 -76.35 37.69
CA PHE A 96 -22.35 -76.77 36.99
C PHE A 96 -22.52 -77.16 35.51
N ASN A 97 -23.70 -76.98 34.91
CA ASN A 97 -23.90 -77.13 33.48
C ASN A 97 -24.87 -76.04 32.97
N LEU A 98 -24.40 -75.28 31.98
CA LEU A 98 -25.12 -74.18 31.31
C LEU A 98 -25.35 -74.48 29.82
N ASP A 99 -24.97 -75.66 29.33
CA ASP A 99 -25.10 -76.03 27.93
C ASP A 99 -26.57 -76.07 27.49
N ASN A 100 -26.86 -75.50 26.32
CA ASN A 100 -28.19 -75.41 25.73
C ASN A 100 -29.23 -74.74 26.67
N THR A 101 -28.80 -73.86 27.58
CA THR A 101 -29.70 -73.14 28.49
C THR A 101 -30.12 -71.78 27.95
N CYS A 102 -31.42 -71.49 28.03
CA CYS A 102 -31.97 -70.15 27.79
C CYS A 102 -32.55 -69.57 29.09
N TYR A 103 -32.13 -68.36 29.44
CA TYR A 103 -32.66 -67.57 30.55
C TYR A 103 -33.37 -66.32 30.04
N ALA A 104 -34.56 -66.04 30.57
CA ALA A 104 -35.32 -64.84 30.24
C ALA A 104 -35.49 -63.93 31.47
N ILE A 105 -35.02 -62.69 31.34
CA ILE A 105 -35.13 -61.62 32.34
C ILE A 105 -36.41 -60.82 32.05
N SER A 106 -37.23 -60.53 33.07
CA SER A 106 -38.54 -59.86 32.93
C SER A 106 -38.66 -58.48 33.60
N GLN A 107 -37.65 -58.10 34.39
CA GLN A 107 -37.57 -56.86 35.17
C GLN A 107 -36.09 -56.47 35.32
N ASN A 108 -35.79 -55.22 35.68
CA ASN A 108 -34.40 -54.77 35.91
C ASN A 108 -33.74 -55.61 37.04
N ILE A 109 -32.52 -56.08 36.80
CA ILE A 109 -31.74 -56.88 37.76
C ILE A 109 -30.49 -56.12 38.19
N GLN A 110 -30.28 -55.96 39.50
CA GLN A 110 -29.02 -55.47 40.02
C GLN A 110 -27.97 -56.59 40.08
N LEU A 111 -26.81 -56.40 39.46
CA LEU A 111 -25.68 -57.32 39.50
C LEU A 111 -24.64 -56.86 40.53
N LYS A 112 -24.22 -57.72 41.47
CA LYS A 112 -23.31 -57.36 42.58
C LYS A 112 -21.97 -58.08 42.53
N THR A 113 -21.85 -59.13 41.71
CA THR A 113 -20.65 -59.96 41.55
C THR A 113 -20.41 -60.31 40.08
N ASN A 114 -19.14 -60.52 39.72
CA ASN A 114 -18.73 -60.83 38.35
C ASN A 114 -19.28 -62.20 37.92
N ILE A 115 -19.91 -62.27 36.75
CA ILE A 115 -20.36 -63.54 36.15
C ILE A 115 -19.29 -64.03 35.18
N SER A 116 -18.86 -65.29 35.33
CA SER A 116 -17.94 -65.95 34.39
C SER A 116 -18.58 -67.21 33.78
N ILE A 117 -18.89 -67.15 32.49
CA ILE A 117 -19.37 -68.26 31.67
C ILE A 117 -18.15 -68.87 30.98
N ILE A 118 -17.83 -70.13 31.25
CA ILE A 118 -16.57 -70.76 30.80
C ILE A 118 -16.87 -72.14 30.23
N GLY A 119 -16.45 -72.40 28.99
CA GLY A 119 -16.58 -73.72 28.36
C GLY A 119 -18.00 -74.12 27.97
N VAL A 120 -18.89 -73.16 27.70
CA VAL A 120 -20.34 -73.39 27.52
C VAL A 120 -20.73 -73.38 26.05
N THR A 121 -21.70 -74.22 25.68
CA THR A 121 -22.25 -74.32 24.32
C THR A 121 -23.76 -74.03 24.29
N GLY A 122 -24.24 -73.19 23.37
CA GLY A 122 -25.69 -72.97 23.16
C GLY A 122 -26.40 -72.15 24.25
N PHE A 123 -25.70 -71.19 24.87
CA PHE A 123 -26.28 -70.33 25.92
C PHE A 123 -27.07 -69.15 25.32
N THR A 124 -28.27 -68.88 25.86
CA THR A 124 -29.11 -67.74 25.47
C THR A 124 -29.54 -66.89 26.66
N LEU A 125 -29.37 -65.57 26.54
CA LEU A 125 -29.89 -64.57 27.48
C LEU A 125 -30.88 -63.64 26.75
N LEU A 126 -32.13 -63.63 27.20
CA LEU A 126 -33.23 -62.87 26.61
C LEU A 126 -33.75 -61.81 27.60
N GLY A 127 -33.81 -60.55 27.18
CA GLY A 127 -34.54 -59.50 27.89
C GLY A 127 -35.97 -59.38 27.37
N LEU A 128 -36.95 -59.50 28.27
CA LEU A 128 -38.35 -59.16 27.99
C LEU A 128 -38.59 -57.71 28.41
N ASN A 129 -39.39 -56.98 27.63
CA ASN A 129 -39.78 -55.59 27.89
C ASN A 129 -38.60 -54.61 28.12
N ASN A 130 -37.47 -54.82 27.41
CA ASN A 130 -36.23 -54.03 27.53
C ASN A 130 -35.64 -53.98 28.95
N ALA A 131 -35.69 -55.10 29.68
CA ALA A 131 -35.08 -55.20 31.02
C ALA A 131 -33.57 -54.86 31.03
N SER A 132 -33.15 -54.08 32.03
CA SER A 132 -31.74 -53.73 32.24
C SER A 132 -31.03 -54.64 33.25
N ILE A 133 -29.71 -54.69 33.15
CA ILE A 133 -28.79 -55.19 34.16
C ILE A 133 -28.01 -53.98 34.71
N GLU A 134 -28.16 -53.70 36.00
CA GLU A 134 -27.59 -52.53 36.68
C GLU A 134 -26.46 -52.94 37.63
N CYS A 135 -25.22 -52.60 37.32
CA CYS A 135 -24.06 -53.06 38.10
C CYS A 135 -23.65 -52.12 39.24
N ASN A 136 -23.85 -50.80 39.10
CA ASN A 136 -23.50 -49.76 40.11
C ASN A 136 -22.07 -49.85 40.69
N SER A 137 -21.15 -50.55 40.02
CA SER A 137 -19.85 -50.96 40.56
C SER A 137 -18.98 -51.55 39.44
N SER A 138 -17.71 -51.89 39.74
CA SER A 138 -16.78 -52.46 38.75
C SER A 138 -17.05 -53.96 38.49
N VAL A 139 -18.24 -54.26 37.98
CA VAL A 139 -18.81 -55.60 37.81
C VAL A 139 -19.36 -55.78 36.39
N GLY A 140 -19.30 -57.01 35.85
CA GLY A 140 -19.69 -57.30 34.47
C GLY A 140 -19.77 -58.80 34.16
N ILE A 141 -19.79 -59.14 32.87
CA ILE A 141 -19.89 -60.51 32.38
C ILE A 141 -18.63 -60.89 31.57
N HIS A 142 -18.03 -62.03 31.91
CA HIS A 142 -16.95 -62.68 31.17
C HIS A 142 -17.48 -63.95 30.49
N VAL A 143 -17.17 -64.16 29.21
CA VAL A 143 -17.47 -65.39 28.47
C VAL A 143 -16.18 -65.92 27.86
N VAL A 144 -15.81 -67.18 28.14
CA VAL A 144 -14.49 -67.74 27.83
C VAL A 144 -14.60 -69.11 27.18
N ASN A 145 -13.86 -69.35 26.09
CA ASN A 145 -13.75 -70.65 25.39
C ASN A 145 -15.12 -71.31 25.13
N SER A 146 -16.08 -70.56 24.59
CA SER A 146 -17.50 -70.94 24.52
C SER A 146 -18.07 -70.79 23.10
N SER A 147 -19.18 -71.47 22.79
CA SER A 147 -19.82 -71.37 21.46
C SER A 147 -21.33 -71.20 21.50
N ASP A 148 -21.90 -70.69 20.40
CA ASP A 148 -23.34 -70.61 20.16
C ASP A 148 -24.04 -69.72 21.23
N ILE A 149 -23.43 -68.56 21.49
CA ILE A 149 -23.78 -67.63 22.58
C ILE A 149 -24.68 -66.50 22.04
N THR A 150 -25.91 -66.42 22.52
CA THR A 150 -26.91 -65.43 22.08
C THR A 150 -27.34 -64.50 23.21
N PHE A 151 -27.12 -63.18 23.06
CA PHE A 151 -27.69 -62.15 23.93
C PHE A 151 -28.72 -61.35 23.12
N SER A 152 -29.95 -61.21 23.61
CA SER A 152 -31.03 -60.53 22.89
C SER A 152 -31.85 -59.61 23.80
N SER A 153 -32.07 -58.36 23.37
CA SER A 153 -33.00 -57.38 23.99
C SER A 153 -32.69 -57.01 25.45
N VAL A 154 -31.42 -57.05 25.86
CA VAL A 154 -30.94 -56.70 27.21
C VAL A 154 -30.17 -55.38 27.17
N ASN A 155 -30.42 -54.49 28.14
CA ASN A 155 -29.61 -53.28 28.36
C ASN A 155 -28.62 -53.49 29.54
N PHE A 156 -27.42 -52.91 29.47
CA PHE A 156 -26.41 -52.97 30.53
C PHE A 156 -26.02 -51.56 31.00
N ASN A 157 -26.30 -51.25 32.27
CA ASN A 157 -26.11 -49.94 32.87
C ASN A 157 -25.04 -49.98 33.97
N ASP A 158 -24.10 -49.03 33.92
CA ASP A 158 -23.06 -48.83 34.96
C ASP A 158 -22.17 -50.05 35.23
N CYS A 159 -21.99 -50.91 34.22
CA CYS A 159 -21.18 -52.13 34.29
C CYS A 159 -19.73 -51.90 33.83
N GLY A 160 -18.78 -52.67 34.36
CA GLY A 160 -17.35 -52.49 34.12
C GLY A 160 -16.45 -53.37 34.98
N GLN A 161 -16.36 -54.67 34.69
CA GLN A 161 -15.39 -55.56 35.32
C GLN A 161 -13.98 -55.29 34.77
N LYS A 162 -12.97 -55.18 35.64
CA LYS A 162 -11.55 -55.14 35.24
C LYS A 162 -11.06 -56.53 34.79
N PHE A 163 -10.70 -56.65 33.50
CA PHE A 163 -10.10 -57.83 32.88
C PHE A 163 -8.58 -57.65 32.68
N LEU A 164 -7.82 -58.75 32.70
CA LEU A 164 -6.38 -58.74 32.47
C LEU A 164 -6.07 -59.13 31.02
N ILE A 165 -5.93 -58.14 30.12
CA ILE A 165 -5.59 -58.44 28.72
C ILE A 165 -4.12 -58.86 28.63
N LYS A 166 -3.87 -60.07 28.12
CA LYS A 166 -2.55 -60.66 27.88
C LYS A 166 -1.83 -60.03 26.67
N SER A 167 -1.79 -58.69 26.61
CA SER A 167 -1.12 -57.94 25.55
C SER A 167 0.40 -58.14 25.63
N HIS A 168 0.93 -59.05 24.82
CA HIS A 168 2.36 -59.37 24.73
C HIS A 168 3.28 -58.17 24.38
N LEU A 169 2.72 -57.04 23.89
CA LEU A 169 3.47 -55.80 23.67
C LEU A 169 4.10 -55.19 24.94
N ILE A 170 3.73 -55.66 26.14
CA ILE A 170 4.33 -55.22 27.42
C ILE A 170 4.87 -56.44 28.18
N GLU A 171 6.02 -56.97 27.71
CA GLU A 171 6.62 -58.26 28.12
C GLU A 171 6.78 -58.56 29.62
N LYS A 172 6.52 -57.61 30.53
CA LYS A 172 6.54 -57.84 31.99
C LYS A 172 5.36 -57.25 32.78
N HIS A 173 4.41 -56.56 32.16
CA HIS A 173 3.33 -55.83 32.86
C HIS A 173 2.03 -55.76 32.06
N TYR A 174 1.09 -56.67 32.31
CA TYR A 174 -0.25 -56.63 31.69
C TYR A 174 -1.13 -55.52 32.30
N PRO A 175 -1.79 -54.68 31.49
CA PRO A 175 -2.74 -53.69 31.97
C PRO A 175 -4.09 -54.33 32.33
N LEU A 176 -4.75 -53.81 33.36
CA LEU A 176 -6.14 -54.11 33.66
C LEU A 176 -7.06 -53.17 32.87
N ILE A 177 -7.85 -53.73 31.96
CA ILE A 177 -8.80 -53.00 31.11
C ILE A 177 -10.22 -53.41 31.51
N SER A 178 -11.10 -52.44 31.71
CA SER A 178 -12.49 -52.70 32.11
C SER A 178 -13.42 -52.82 30.91
N ALA A 179 -14.43 -53.68 31.02
CA ALA A 179 -15.63 -53.59 30.18
C ALA A 179 -16.90 -54.11 30.88
N ALA A 180 -18.07 -53.72 30.37
CA ALA A 180 -19.33 -54.32 30.80
C ALA A 180 -19.42 -55.80 30.40
N ILE A 181 -18.98 -56.13 29.17
CA ILE A 181 -18.93 -57.48 28.62
C ILE A 181 -17.53 -57.76 28.04
N CYS A 182 -16.98 -58.94 28.30
CA CYS A 182 -15.74 -59.41 27.67
C CYS A 182 -15.88 -60.86 27.18
N PHE A 183 -15.55 -61.10 25.91
CA PHE A 183 -15.55 -62.42 25.26
C PHE A 183 -14.09 -62.84 24.94
N GLU A 184 -13.60 -63.96 25.48
CA GLU A 184 -12.28 -64.56 25.18
C GLU A 184 -12.49 -65.91 24.47
N ASN A 185 -12.00 -66.03 23.22
CA ASN A 185 -12.12 -67.25 22.39
C ASN A 185 -13.57 -67.76 22.23
N VAL A 186 -14.52 -66.86 21.89
CA VAL A 186 -15.95 -67.20 21.71
C VAL A 186 -16.31 -67.28 20.21
N ASN A 187 -17.03 -68.33 19.80
CA ASN A 187 -17.40 -68.57 18.39
C ASN A 187 -18.92 -68.75 18.18
N ASN A 188 -19.41 -68.43 17.00
CA ASN A 188 -20.82 -68.40 16.61
C ASN A 188 -21.72 -67.63 17.60
N PHE A 189 -21.41 -66.35 17.81
CA PHE A 189 -22.17 -65.49 18.73
C PHE A 189 -23.22 -64.61 18.01
N LEU A 190 -24.28 -64.24 18.74
CA LEU A 190 -25.31 -63.31 18.30
C LEU A 190 -25.62 -62.29 19.39
N PHE A 191 -25.55 -61.00 19.05
CA PHE A 191 -26.11 -59.90 19.83
C PHE A 191 -27.25 -59.28 19.01
N ASP A 192 -28.47 -59.24 19.57
CA ASP A 192 -29.64 -58.67 18.88
C ASP A 192 -30.40 -57.69 19.78
N GLY A 193 -30.43 -56.40 19.44
CA GLY A 193 -31.07 -55.37 20.27
C GLY A 193 -30.45 -55.22 21.67
N VAL A 194 -29.16 -55.54 21.82
CA VAL A 194 -28.40 -55.37 23.08
C VAL A 194 -27.84 -53.95 23.14
N SER A 195 -27.98 -53.28 24.27
CA SER A 195 -27.43 -51.93 24.49
C SER A 195 -26.57 -51.84 25.74
N THR A 196 -25.67 -50.85 25.77
CA THR A 196 -24.82 -50.54 26.92
C THR A 196 -24.79 -49.02 27.16
N GLU A 197 -25.03 -48.59 28.40
CA GLU A 197 -24.95 -47.19 28.80
C GLU A 197 -24.06 -47.02 30.04
N SER A 198 -23.31 -45.92 30.09
CA SER A 198 -22.45 -45.57 31.25
C SER A 198 -21.38 -46.63 31.60
N SER A 199 -21.02 -47.52 30.68
CA SER A 199 -20.08 -48.62 30.93
C SER A 199 -18.70 -48.10 31.36
N PHE A 200 -18.15 -48.57 32.47
CA PHE A 200 -16.81 -48.16 32.89
C PHE A 200 -15.74 -48.83 32.01
N GLY A 201 -14.95 -48.04 31.29
CA GLY A 201 -13.95 -48.52 30.34
C GLY A 201 -14.51 -48.74 28.94
N TYR A 202 -14.55 -49.97 28.46
CA TYR A 202 -15.18 -50.32 27.19
C TYR A 202 -16.60 -50.84 27.38
N SER A 203 -17.46 -50.70 26.37
CA SER A 203 -18.76 -51.36 26.39
C SER A 203 -18.62 -52.87 26.11
N LEU A 204 -17.83 -53.25 25.10
CA LEU A 204 -17.53 -54.65 24.76
C LEU A 204 -16.04 -54.86 24.43
N ILE A 205 -15.42 -55.86 25.06
CA ILE A 205 -14.10 -56.40 24.69
C ILE A 205 -14.27 -57.76 24.02
N MET A 206 -13.54 -58.01 22.93
CA MET A 206 -13.47 -59.31 22.26
C MET A 206 -12.02 -59.70 21.99
N LEU A 207 -11.63 -60.88 22.47
CA LEU A 207 -10.28 -61.44 22.42
C LEU A 207 -10.32 -62.74 21.60
N ASN A 208 -9.65 -62.75 20.45
CA ASN A 208 -9.77 -63.77 19.38
C ASN A 208 -11.23 -64.25 19.11
N PRO A 209 -12.20 -63.35 18.85
CA PRO A 209 -13.57 -63.78 18.55
C PRO A 209 -13.65 -64.54 17.22
N GLY A 210 -14.41 -65.63 17.21
CA GLY A 210 -14.74 -66.38 16.00
C GLY A 210 -15.79 -65.65 15.15
N SER A 211 -16.66 -66.42 14.50
CA SER A 211 -17.75 -65.83 13.70
C SER A 211 -18.91 -65.35 14.58
N GLY A 212 -19.64 -64.32 14.13
CA GLY A 212 -20.84 -63.86 14.82
C GLY A 212 -21.49 -62.62 14.21
N ASN A 213 -22.62 -62.19 14.79
CA ASN A 213 -23.42 -61.08 14.29
C ASN A 213 -23.85 -60.12 15.41
N PHE A 214 -23.93 -58.83 15.08
CA PHE A 214 -24.54 -57.77 15.87
C PHE A 214 -25.69 -57.16 15.05
N SER A 215 -26.92 -57.26 15.53
CA SER A 215 -28.08 -56.62 14.93
C SER A 215 -28.72 -55.62 15.90
N SER A 216 -28.99 -54.40 15.44
CA SER A 216 -29.75 -53.38 16.19
C SER A 216 -29.18 -52.99 17.57
N CYS A 217 -27.89 -53.23 17.81
CA CYS A 217 -27.22 -52.92 19.08
C CYS A 217 -26.80 -51.44 19.21
N ASP A 218 -26.67 -50.93 20.44
CA ASP A 218 -26.20 -49.56 20.73
C ASP A 218 -25.15 -49.55 21.86
N PHE A 219 -23.93 -49.12 21.53
CA PHE A 219 -22.79 -49.16 22.44
C PHE A 219 -22.25 -47.74 22.72
N GLY A 220 -22.58 -47.17 23.88
CA GLY A 220 -22.26 -45.76 24.14
C GLY A 220 -22.14 -45.29 25.58
N PHE A 221 -21.86 -43.99 25.70
CA PHE A 221 -21.66 -43.27 26.96
C PHE A 221 -20.58 -43.85 27.90
N SER A 222 -19.57 -44.57 27.38
CA SER A 222 -18.56 -45.22 28.23
C SER A 222 -17.79 -44.23 29.14
N LYS A 223 -17.67 -44.58 30.43
CA LYS A 223 -17.05 -43.77 31.50
C LYS A 223 -15.54 -44.00 31.59
N LEU A 224 -14.79 -42.89 31.64
CA LEU A 224 -13.33 -42.85 31.78
C LEU A 224 -12.81 -43.61 33.01
N ILE A 225 -11.88 -44.55 32.79
CA ILE A 225 -11.11 -45.21 33.85
C ILE A 225 -9.63 -44.82 33.77
N GLN A 226 -8.99 -44.64 34.92
CA GLN A 226 -7.54 -44.53 35.03
C GLN A 226 -6.81 -45.87 34.78
N LEU A 227 -5.85 -45.87 33.86
CA LEU A 227 -4.99 -47.00 33.53
C LEU A 227 -3.81 -47.09 34.53
N ASP A 228 -3.73 -48.21 35.27
CA ASP A 228 -2.75 -48.44 36.33
C ASP A 228 -1.31 -48.77 35.80
N LEU A 229 -0.67 -47.78 35.17
CA LEU A 229 0.68 -47.89 34.58
C LEU A 229 1.79 -47.85 35.64
N ARG A 230 2.24 -49.03 36.10
CA ARG A 230 3.28 -49.18 37.17
C ARG A 230 4.66 -48.53 36.90
N ARG A 231 4.93 -48.00 35.70
CA ARG A 231 6.21 -47.36 35.33
C ARG A 231 6.04 -46.20 34.32
N GLY A 232 5.21 -45.22 34.64
CA GLY A 232 5.10 -43.96 33.87
C GLY A 232 4.86 -42.76 34.79
N SER A 233 5.38 -41.59 34.42
CA SER A 233 5.18 -40.32 35.12
C SER A 233 3.85 -39.63 34.76
N GLY A 234 2.83 -40.42 34.45
CA GLY A 234 1.61 -39.96 33.81
C GLY A 234 0.39 -40.77 34.20
N VAL A 235 -0.68 -40.08 34.60
CA VAL A 235 -2.02 -40.65 34.64
C VAL A 235 -2.50 -40.78 33.19
N CYS A 236 -2.95 -41.97 32.82
CA CYS A 236 -3.67 -42.23 31.57
C CYS A 236 -5.12 -42.57 31.87
N GLN A 237 -6.04 -42.12 31.03
CA GLN A 237 -7.45 -42.48 31.08
C GLN A 237 -7.90 -43.07 29.73
N TYR A 238 -8.87 -43.98 29.77
CA TYR A 238 -9.48 -44.59 28.60
C TYR A 238 -10.97 -44.84 28.80
N ALA A 239 -11.73 -44.78 27.70
CA ALA A 239 -13.09 -45.29 27.57
C ALA A 239 -13.44 -45.45 26.08
N GLY A 240 -14.19 -46.48 25.71
CA GLY A 240 -14.48 -46.77 24.29
C GLY A 240 -15.77 -47.56 24.08
N GLY A 241 -16.20 -47.69 22.83
CA GLY A 241 -17.31 -48.57 22.47
C GLY A 241 -16.87 -50.04 22.46
N LEU A 242 -16.24 -50.47 21.36
CA LEU A 242 -15.83 -51.86 21.12
C LEU A 242 -14.32 -51.98 20.92
N TYR A 243 -13.70 -52.95 21.61
CA TYR A 243 -12.29 -53.32 21.43
C TYR A 243 -12.20 -54.77 20.96
N ILE A 244 -11.67 -55.00 19.75
CA ILE A 244 -11.54 -56.34 19.14
C ILE A 244 -10.08 -56.61 18.83
N ASP A 245 -9.54 -57.71 19.35
CA ASP A 245 -8.11 -58.01 19.31
C ASP A 245 -7.84 -59.49 19.00
N TYR A 246 -7.32 -59.74 17.80
CA TYR A 246 -6.82 -61.05 17.37
C TYR A 246 -5.30 -61.09 17.61
N TYR A 247 -4.84 -61.94 18.53
CA TYR A 247 -3.45 -62.02 18.96
C TYR A 247 -2.85 -63.43 19.01
N GLU A 248 -3.65 -64.49 18.99
CA GLU A 248 -3.11 -65.86 19.14
C GLU A 248 -2.39 -66.38 17.90
N ASN A 249 -1.31 -67.13 18.15
CA ASN A 249 -0.44 -67.73 17.14
C ASN A 249 -1.03 -69.04 16.57
N SER A 250 -2.35 -69.07 16.37
CA SER A 250 -3.08 -70.25 15.91
C SER A 250 -2.89 -70.42 14.39
N ASN A 251 -2.42 -71.60 13.96
CA ASN A 251 -2.30 -71.95 12.53
C ASN A 251 -3.67 -72.32 11.93
N VAL A 252 -4.68 -71.51 12.21
CA VAL A 252 -6.09 -71.79 11.96
C VAL A 252 -6.56 -70.83 10.86
N ASP A 253 -6.34 -71.24 9.61
CA ASP A 253 -6.77 -70.57 8.38
C ASP A 253 -8.31 -70.63 8.19
N ASN A 254 -9.07 -70.33 9.25
CA ASN A 254 -10.53 -70.27 9.24
C ASN A 254 -11.03 -68.93 8.70
N ASN A 255 -11.94 -69.00 7.72
CA ASN A 255 -12.73 -67.89 7.18
C ASN A 255 -13.78 -67.39 8.18
N GLU A 256 -13.35 -66.87 9.32
CA GLU A 256 -14.23 -66.31 10.36
C GLU A 256 -14.76 -64.94 9.97
N LYS A 257 -16.02 -64.69 10.30
CA LYS A 257 -16.75 -63.49 9.90
C LYS A 257 -17.51 -62.85 11.06
N ILE A 258 -17.25 -61.56 11.29
CA ILE A 258 -18.05 -60.71 12.16
C ILE A 258 -18.89 -59.76 11.28
N LEU A 259 -20.18 -59.65 11.58
CA LEU A 259 -21.11 -58.76 10.90
C LEU A 259 -21.76 -57.80 11.90
N PHE A 260 -21.88 -56.53 11.51
CA PHE A 260 -22.62 -55.48 12.20
C PHE A 260 -23.74 -54.98 11.29
N GLN A 261 -24.96 -54.91 11.80
CA GLN A 261 -26.17 -54.49 11.09
C GLN A 261 -26.97 -53.54 11.98
N SER A 262 -27.33 -52.36 11.46
CA SER A 262 -28.09 -51.34 12.22
C SER A 262 -27.46 -51.01 13.58
N THR A 263 -26.15 -51.16 13.73
CA THR A 263 -25.45 -50.98 15.01
C THR A 263 -25.10 -49.51 15.22
N TYR A 264 -25.18 -49.04 16.46
CA TYR A 264 -24.81 -47.71 16.89
C TYR A 264 -23.62 -47.79 17.85
N VAL A 265 -22.63 -46.91 17.66
CA VAL A 265 -21.46 -46.80 18.54
C VAL A 265 -21.17 -45.31 18.75
N ARG A 266 -21.48 -44.79 19.94
CA ARG A 266 -21.65 -43.35 20.12
C ARG A 266 -21.20 -42.78 21.45
N GLU A 267 -20.76 -41.52 21.42
CA GLU A 267 -20.49 -40.70 22.61
C GLU A 267 -19.46 -41.33 23.58
N ASN A 268 -18.59 -42.21 23.06
CA ASN A 268 -17.49 -42.81 23.81
C ASN A 268 -16.26 -41.90 23.73
N ASN A 269 -15.74 -41.44 24.87
CA ASN A 269 -14.67 -40.43 24.91
C ASN A 269 -13.41 -40.95 25.62
N ASN A 270 -12.33 -41.14 24.87
CA ASN A 270 -10.99 -41.29 25.43
C ASN A 270 -10.34 -39.92 25.67
N ASN A 271 -10.09 -39.57 26.93
CA ASN A 271 -9.51 -38.27 27.31
C ASN A 271 -7.99 -38.32 27.53
N LYS A 272 -7.26 -37.34 26.98
CA LYS A 272 -5.79 -37.24 27.02
C LYS A 272 -5.29 -36.57 28.31
N SER A 273 -5.35 -37.29 29.43
CA SER A 273 -4.44 -37.01 30.55
C SER A 273 -2.99 -37.30 30.13
N ASN A 274 -1.98 -36.83 30.91
CA ASN A 274 -0.56 -36.74 30.50
C ASN A 274 0.14 -38.11 30.30
N CYS A 275 -0.20 -38.82 29.23
CA CYS A 275 0.35 -40.12 28.83
C CYS A 275 1.76 -40.03 28.21
N THR A 276 2.77 -39.66 28.98
CA THR A 276 4.18 -39.81 28.57
C THR A 276 4.65 -41.25 28.76
N MET A 277 4.22 -42.14 27.86
CA MET A 277 4.73 -43.52 27.82
C MET A 277 6.14 -43.56 27.22
N LEU A 278 7.04 -44.29 27.88
CA LEU A 278 8.49 -44.28 27.60
C LEU A 278 8.91 -45.17 26.41
N PHE A 279 7.96 -45.61 25.60
CA PHE A 279 8.15 -46.51 24.47
C PHE A 279 7.35 -45.99 23.26
N GLY A 280 8.01 -45.80 22.12
CA GLY A 280 7.45 -45.23 20.89
C GLY A 280 6.55 -46.18 20.10
N TYR A 281 5.59 -46.82 20.77
CA TYR A 281 4.54 -47.64 20.17
C TYR A 281 3.19 -47.15 20.66
N ASP A 282 2.24 -46.98 19.73
CA ASP A 282 0.84 -46.68 20.07
C ASP A 282 0.31 -47.72 21.06
N THR A 283 -0.03 -47.30 22.28
CA THR A 283 -0.74 -48.17 23.22
C THR A 283 -2.13 -48.47 22.65
N PRO A 284 -2.50 -49.75 22.38
CA PRO A 284 -3.74 -50.13 21.69
C PRO A 284 -5.02 -49.53 22.29
N ILE A 285 -4.98 -49.27 23.60
CA ILE A 285 -6.08 -48.83 24.46
C ILE A 285 -6.44 -47.34 24.23
N LEU A 286 -5.58 -46.56 23.56
CA LEU A 286 -5.74 -45.12 23.32
C LEU A 286 -6.10 -44.77 21.85
N ASN A 287 -6.57 -45.77 21.10
CA ASN A 287 -6.94 -45.69 19.69
C ASN A 287 -8.30 -46.37 19.47
N GLY A 288 -9.15 -45.82 18.60
CA GLY A 288 -10.54 -46.28 18.43
C GLY A 288 -11.43 -45.76 19.56
N GLY A 289 -11.93 -44.53 19.43
CA GLY A 289 -12.91 -43.99 20.39
C GLY A 289 -14.22 -44.77 20.35
N GLY A 290 -14.78 -44.95 19.15
CA GLY A 290 -15.91 -45.85 18.91
C GLY A 290 -15.47 -47.31 18.88
N ILE A 291 -14.64 -47.68 17.89
CA ILE A 291 -14.24 -49.06 17.61
C ILE A 291 -12.73 -49.17 17.39
N SER A 292 -12.09 -50.10 18.09
CA SER A 292 -10.67 -50.45 17.93
C SER A 292 -10.53 -51.88 17.39
N LEU A 293 -9.96 -52.06 16.19
CA LEU A 293 -9.76 -53.36 15.55
C LEU A 293 -8.26 -53.68 15.40
N PHE A 294 -7.81 -54.77 16.01
CA PHE A 294 -6.42 -55.24 15.95
C PHE A 294 -6.34 -56.66 15.36
N LEU A 295 -5.57 -56.80 14.28
CA LEU A 295 -5.28 -58.08 13.62
C LEU A 295 -3.77 -58.33 13.67
N ARG A 296 -3.30 -59.05 14.68
CA ARG A 296 -1.88 -59.19 15.03
C ARG A 296 -1.23 -60.46 14.50
N HIS A 297 0.10 -60.51 14.53
CA HIS A 297 0.89 -61.68 14.13
C HIS A 297 0.42 -62.31 12.80
N SER A 298 0.39 -63.66 12.72
CA SER A 298 0.10 -64.43 11.50
C SER A 298 -1.40 -64.56 11.17
N ILE A 299 -2.28 -63.74 11.74
CA ILE A 299 -3.74 -63.86 11.57
C ILE A 299 -4.15 -63.71 10.11
N ARG A 300 -4.96 -64.66 9.62
CA ARG A 300 -5.44 -64.70 8.23
C ARG A 300 -6.95 -64.82 8.07
N TYR A 301 -7.40 -64.41 6.89
CA TYR A 301 -8.74 -64.66 6.31
C TYR A 301 -9.94 -64.17 7.17
N LYS A 302 -9.71 -63.26 8.12
CA LYS A 302 -10.79 -62.68 8.94
C LYS A 302 -11.55 -61.63 8.14
N MET A 303 -12.88 -61.68 8.21
CA MET A 303 -13.78 -60.74 7.52
C MET A 303 -14.63 -59.96 8.53
N ILE A 304 -14.48 -58.64 8.58
CA ILE A 304 -15.30 -57.76 9.43
C ILE A 304 -16.17 -56.88 8.54
N MET A 305 -17.49 -56.96 8.70
CA MET A 305 -18.46 -56.26 7.85
C MET A 305 -19.35 -55.31 8.66
N PHE A 306 -19.41 -54.05 8.28
CA PHE A 306 -20.37 -53.07 8.79
C PHE A 306 -21.41 -52.75 7.69
N LYS A 307 -22.70 -52.98 7.98
CA LYS A 307 -23.79 -52.90 7.00
C LYS A 307 -25.05 -52.23 7.55
N SER A 308 -26.03 -52.02 6.68
CA SER A 308 -27.43 -51.70 7.05
C SER A 308 -27.54 -50.46 7.94
N TYR A 309 -27.03 -49.31 7.49
CA TYR A 309 -27.12 -48.03 8.23
C TYR A 309 -26.45 -48.01 9.60
N THR A 310 -25.47 -48.89 9.85
CA THR A 310 -24.60 -48.86 11.03
C THR A 310 -23.92 -47.49 11.16
N ARG A 311 -23.97 -46.90 12.36
CA ARG A 311 -23.42 -45.57 12.66
C ARG A 311 -22.34 -45.62 13.74
N VAL A 312 -21.24 -44.91 13.50
CA VAL A 312 -20.21 -44.64 14.51
C VAL A 312 -20.06 -43.12 14.61
N HIS A 313 -20.53 -42.51 15.71
CA HIS A 313 -20.66 -41.06 15.78
C HIS A 313 -20.36 -40.41 17.14
N ASP A 314 -19.89 -39.16 17.11
CA ASP A 314 -19.60 -38.34 18.30
C ASP A 314 -18.61 -38.99 19.29
N ASN A 315 -17.76 -39.92 18.84
CA ASN A 315 -16.73 -40.57 19.65
C ASN A 315 -15.39 -39.79 19.60
N GLU A 316 -14.59 -39.88 20.67
CA GLU A 316 -13.26 -39.24 20.77
C GLU A 316 -12.14 -40.26 21.06
N GLY A 317 -11.06 -40.23 20.26
CA GLY A 317 -9.86 -41.06 20.39
C GLY A 317 -8.62 -40.28 20.84
N THR A 318 -7.87 -40.81 21.80
CA THR A 318 -6.74 -40.14 22.47
C THR A 318 -5.54 -39.89 21.54
N SER A 319 -5.25 -40.81 20.62
CA SER A 319 -4.33 -40.61 19.49
C SER A 319 -5.11 -40.62 18.16
N SER A 320 -5.50 -41.80 17.66
CA SER A 320 -5.91 -41.99 16.27
C SER A 320 -7.14 -42.90 16.13
N GLY A 321 -7.92 -42.70 15.07
CA GLY A 321 -9.19 -43.39 14.82
C GLY A 321 -10.25 -42.97 15.84
N GLY A 322 -10.83 -41.78 15.68
CA GLY A 322 -11.86 -41.28 16.60
C GLY A 322 -13.12 -42.17 16.55
N GLY A 323 -13.65 -42.41 15.36
CA GLY A 323 -14.72 -43.38 15.13
C GLY A 323 -14.19 -44.80 15.10
N LEU A 324 -13.35 -45.11 14.10
CA LEU A 324 -12.84 -46.45 13.83
C LEU A 324 -11.30 -46.44 13.70
N TYR A 325 -10.62 -47.28 14.47
CA TYR A 325 -9.19 -47.55 14.33
C TYR A 325 -8.95 -48.98 13.85
N ILE A 326 -8.07 -49.16 12.88
CA ILE A 326 -7.69 -50.45 12.30
C ILE A 326 -6.16 -50.60 12.33
N LEU A 327 -5.67 -51.69 12.94
CA LEU A 327 -4.29 -52.15 12.80
C LEU A 327 -4.24 -53.53 12.19
N PHE A 328 -3.71 -53.63 10.97
CA PHE A 328 -3.18 -54.89 10.45
C PHE A 328 -1.69 -54.96 10.79
N GLU A 329 -1.29 -55.84 11.70
CA GLU A 329 0.10 -55.96 12.14
C GLU A 329 0.96 -56.75 11.15
N LYS A 330 2.26 -56.80 11.41
CA LYS A 330 3.25 -57.50 10.60
C LYS A 330 2.95 -59.00 10.58
N ASN A 331 3.00 -59.57 9.38
CA ASN A 331 2.64 -60.95 9.05
C ASN A 331 1.13 -61.27 8.97
N SER A 332 0.21 -60.34 9.27
CA SER A 332 -1.23 -60.58 9.06
C SER A 332 -1.53 -60.70 7.56
N GLN A 333 -2.40 -61.62 7.13
CA GLN A 333 -2.61 -61.87 5.68
C GLN A 333 -4.05 -62.09 5.20
N ASN A 334 -4.40 -61.55 4.02
CA ASN A 334 -5.70 -61.79 3.35
C ASN A 334 -6.93 -61.38 4.18
N ASN A 335 -6.80 -60.46 5.14
CA ASN A 335 -7.92 -60.04 5.98
C ASN A 335 -8.73 -58.92 5.28
N ILE A 336 -10.05 -58.89 5.47
CA ILE A 336 -10.96 -57.98 4.77
C ILE A 336 -11.82 -57.22 5.78
N ILE A 337 -11.80 -55.89 5.71
CA ILE A 337 -12.72 -55.02 6.44
C ILE A 337 -13.58 -54.29 5.41
N GLN A 338 -14.91 -54.39 5.54
CA GLN A 338 -15.86 -53.84 4.58
C GLN A 338 -16.95 -53.01 5.26
N LEU A 339 -17.15 -51.79 4.77
CA LEU A 339 -18.16 -50.84 5.18
C LEU A 339 -19.14 -50.63 4.01
N GLN A 340 -20.43 -50.85 4.22
CA GLN A 340 -21.49 -50.62 3.22
C GLN A 340 -22.69 -49.94 3.86
N GLN A 341 -23.18 -48.84 3.27
CA GLN A 341 -24.23 -48.02 3.84
C GLN A 341 -23.95 -47.61 5.30
N THR A 342 -22.70 -47.24 5.62
CA THR A 342 -22.28 -46.84 6.98
C THR A 342 -22.15 -45.34 7.12
N PHE A 343 -22.40 -44.83 8.32
CA PHE A 343 -22.17 -43.42 8.66
C PHE A 343 -21.07 -43.29 9.72
N ILE A 344 -20.01 -42.55 9.41
CA ILE A 344 -18.94 -42.20 10.34
C ILE A 344 -18.98 -40.67 10.53
N GLU A 345 -19.65 -40.20 11.58
CA GLU A 345 -20.07 -38.79 11.72
C GLU A 345 -19.48 -38.12 12.99
N ARG A 346 -18.97 -36.89 12.88
CA ARG A 346 -18.60 -36.03 14.04
C ARG A 346 -17.57 -36.61 15.02
N ASN A 347 -16.86 -37.67 14.66
CA ASN A 347 -15.84 -38.28 15.53
C ASN A 347 -14.54 -37.46 15.54
N LYS A 348 -13.77 -37.57 16.62
CA LYS A 348 -12.57 -36.74 16.88
C LYS A 348 -11.37 -37.59 17.23
N ALA A 349 -10.21 -37.27 16.65
CA ALA A 349 -8.91 -37.80 17.02
C ALA A 349 -7.93 -36.65 17.29
N ASN A 350 -6.96 -36.84 18.19
CA ASN A 350 -5.94 -35.81 18.41
C ASN A 350 -4.83 -35.82 17.34
N GLU A 351 -4.61 -36.98 16.68
CA GLU A 351 -3.48 -37.21 15.79
C GLU A 351 -3.97 -37.58 14.38
N SER A 352 -4.44 -38.80 14.12
CA SER A 352 -4.76 -39.25 12.76
C SER A 352 -6.12 -39.94 12.62
N GLY A 353 -6.84 -39.68 11.54
CA GLY A 353 -8.10 -40.38 11.21
C GLY A 353 -9.22 -40.05 12.19
N GLY A 354 -9.85 -38.89 12.05
CA GLY A 354 -10.93 -38.47 12.94
C GLY A 354 -12.12 -39.42 12.85
N GLY A 355 -12.57 -39.69 11.62
CA GLY A 355 -13.56 -40.73 11.33
C GLY A 355 -12.92 -42.12 11.37
N ILE A 356 -12.03 -42.40 10.44
CA ILE A 356 -11.36 -43.70 10.29
C ILE A 356 -9.84 -43.54 10.20
N HIS A 357 -9.08 -44.32 10.98
CA HIS A 357 -7.64 -44.50 10.82
C HIS A 357 -7.29 -45.96 10.51
N ILE A 358 -6.44 -46.19 9.51
CA ILE A 358 -5.90 -47.51 9.17
C ILE A 358 -4.38 -47.47 9.15
N THR A 359 -3.74 -48.29 9.98
CA THR A 359 -2.33 -48.67 9.85
C THR A 359 -2.26 -50.09 9.28
N ASN A 360 -1.60 -50.27 8.13
CA ASN A 360 -1.37 -51.59 7.54
C ASN A 360 0.11 -51.95 7.51
N MET A 361 0.45 -53.11 8.06
CA MET A 361 1.79 -53.70 8.11
C MET A 361 1.82 -55.14 7.58
N GLY A 362 0.71 -55.64 7.05
CA GLY A 362 0.51 -57.02 6.58
C GLY A 362 0.26 -57.15 5.07
N ILE A 363 0.02 -58.39 4.64
CA ILE A 363 0.06 -58.81 3.24
C ILE A 363 -1.36 -59.12 2.72
N ASN A 364 -1.74 -58.70 1.51
CA ASN A 364 -3.09 -59.00 0.95
C ASN A 364 -4.29 -58.47 1.78
N ASN A 365 -4.08 -57.57 2.74
CA ASN A 365 -5.16 -57.04 3.57
C ASN A 365 -5.98 -56.00 2.78
N SER A 366 -7.28 -55.92 3.02
CA SER A 366 -8.23 -55.10 2.25
C SER A 366 -9.11 -54.23 3.13
N LEU A 367 -9.27 -52.96 2.75
CA LEU A 367 -10.38 -52.11 3.18
C LEU A 367 -11.27 -51.77 2.00
N LEU A 368 -12.57 -52.01 2.15
CA LEU A 368 -13.59 -51.71 1.15
C LEU A 368 -14.67 -50.80 1.78
N ILE A 369 -14.66 -49.51 1.47
CA ILE A 369 -15.74 -48.58 1.83
C ILE A 369 -16.59 -48.38 0.58
N ASP A 370 -17.85 -48.79 0.63
CA ASP A 370 -18.69 -49.00 -0.55
C ASP A 370 -20.17 -48.61 -0.30
N SER A 371 -20.98 -48.61 -1.37
CA SER A 371 -22.45 -48.59 -1.32
C SER A 371 -23.03 -47.46 -0.44
N ASP A 372 -22.89 -46.22 -0.90
CA ASP A 372 -23.54 -45.03 -0.35
C ASP A 372 -23.23 -44.82 1.14
N SER A 373 -21.93 -44.93 1.47
CA SER A 373 -21.38 -44.69 2.82
C SER A 373 -20.89 -43.25 2.98
N TYR A 374 -21.02 -42.70 4.19
CA TYR A 374 -20.75 -41.29 4.50
C TYR A 374 -19.68 -41.14 5.60
N ILE A 375 -18.74 -40.22 5.38
CA ILE A 375 -17.72 -39.82 6.36
C ILE A 375 -17.81 -38.30 6.52
N ASP A 376 -18.50 -37.84 7.56
CA ASP A 376 -18.94 -36.44 7.72
C ASP A 376 -18.42 -35.79 9.01
N SER A 377 -17.98 -34.53 8.91
CA SER A 377 -17.76 -33.62 10.06
C SER A 377 -16.76 -34.12 11.12
N ASN A 378 -15.91 -35.10 10.77
CA ASN A 378 -14.91 -35.65 11.68
C ASN A 378 -13.65 -34.76 11.75
N VAL A 379 -12.91 -34.81 12.86
CA VAL A 379 -11.81 -33.89 13.18
C VAL A 379 -10.52 -34.63 13.58
N ALA A 380 -9.39 -34.25 13.00
CA ALA A 380 -8.05 -34.77 13.36
C ALA A 380 -6.92 -33.75 13.17
N LEU A 381 -5.65 -34.13 13.40
CA LEU A 381 -4.48 -33.38 12.94
C LEU A 381 -4.09 -33.77 11.50
N LYS A 382 -4.18 -35.06 11.15
CA LYS A 382 -4.07 -35.62 9.80
C LYS A 382 -5.33 -36.43 9.44
N GLY A 383 -5.85 -36.32 8.22
CA GLY A 383 -6.95 -37.19 7.76
C GLY A 383 -8.21 -37.01 8.60
N GLY A 384 -8.86 -35.85 8.52
CA GLY A 384 -10.05 -35.55 9.33
C GLY A 384 -11.13 -36.62 9.18
N GLY A 385 -11.50 -36.94 7.94
CA GLY A 385 -12.39 -38.05 7.64
C GLY A 385 -11.67 -39.40 7.69
N LEU A 386 -10.69 -39.58 6.81
CA LEU A 386 -10.00 -40.86 6.57
C LEU A 386 -8.48 -40.69 6.56
N CYS A 387 -7.77 -41.48 7.37
CA CYS A 387 -6.31 -41.61 7.34
C CYS A 387 -5.91 -43.04 6.95
N ILE A 388 -5.15 -43.17 5.86
CA ILE A 388 -4.57 -44.41 5.36
C ILE A 388 -3.05 -44.33 5.53
N TYR A 389 -2.50 -45.17 6.41
CA TYR A 389 -1.06 -45.30 6.67
C TYR A 389 -0.57 -46.70 6.27
N LEU A 390 0.11 -46.77 5.13
CA LEU A 390 0.61 -48.02 4.55
C LEU A 390 2.11 -48.10 4.83
N THR A 391 2.50 -49.00 5.73
CA THR A 391 3.81 -48.97 6.40
C THR A 391 4.92 -49.68 5.64
N SER A 392 6.09 -49.77 6.27
CA SER A 392 7.27 -50.51 5.86
C SER A 392 7.10 -51.98 5.53
N CYS A 393 6.04 -52.63 6.02
CA CYS A 393 5.87 -54.09 5.94
C CYS A 393 4.59 -54.51 5.21
N SER A 394 3.70 -53.58 4.87
CA SER A 394 2.51 -53.98 4.11
C SER A 394 2.93 -54.48 2.74
N ILE A 395 2.24 -55.48 2.18
CA ILE A 395 2.48 -56.02 0.84
C ILE A 395 1.11 -56.31 0.24
N ASN A 396 0.98 -56.24 -1.09
CA ASN A 396 -0.16 -56.78 -1.82
C ASN A 396 -1.58 -56.40 -1.36
N SER A 397 -1.74 -55.24 -0.71
CA SER A 397 -2.96 -54.84 0.01
C SER A 397 -3.85 -53.87 -0.78
N THR A 398 -5.17 -53.90 -0.52
CA THR A 398 -6.18 -53.07 -1.17
C THR A 398 -6.70 -51.97 -0.23
N MET A 399 -6.99 -50.79 -0.75
CA MET A 399 -7.80 -49.76 -0.07
C MET A 399 -8.73 -49.14 -1.11
N ILE A 400 -10.05 -49.33 -0.98
CA ILE A 400 -11.04 -48.89 -1.98
C ILE A 400 -12.12 -48.03 -1.30
N LEU A 401 -12.37 -46.86 -1.88
CA LEU A 401 -13.46 -45.94 -1.56
C LEU A 401 -14.35 -45.84 -2.81
N ASN A 402 -15.51 -46.47 -2.79
CA ASN A 402 -16.41 -46.62 -3.94
C ASN A 402 -17.80 -46.07 -3.59
N LYS A 403 -18.37 -45.18 -4.43
CA LYS A 403 -19.70 -44.58 -4.19
C LYS A 403 -19.88 -44.06 -2.74
N ALA A 404 -18.92 -43.27 -2.27
CA ALA A 404 -18.91 -42.76 -0.90
C ALA A 404 -18.65 -41.26 -0.88
N ASP A 405 -19.22 -40.59 0.12
CA ASP A 405 -19.12 -39.15 0.29
C ASP A 405 -18.30 -38.81 1.55
N VAL A 406 -17.20 -38.08 1.35
CA VAL A 406 -16.29 -37.65 2.43
C VAL A 406 -16.33 -36.12 2.48
N PHE A 407 -17.03 -35.57 3.47
CA PHE A 407 -17.37 -34.15 3.47
C PHE A 407 -17.39 -33.49 4.86
N SER A 408 -17.30 -32.16 4.89
CA SER A 408 -17.21 -31.33 6.11
C SER A 408 -16.05 -31.64 7.08
N ASN A 409 -15.19 -32.61 6.79
CA ASN A 409 -14.16 -33.06 7.72
C ASN A 409 -13.01 -32.06 7.84
N LYS A 410 -12.38 -31.98 9.02
CA LYS A 410 -11.36 -31.00 9.35
C LYS A 410 -10.03 -31.63 9.79
N ALA A 411 -8.92 -31.17 9.22
CA ALA A 411 -7.56 -31.50 9.66
C ALA A 411 -6.80 -30.26 10.15
N ASN A 412 -6.31 -30.29 11.40
CA ASN A 412 -5.48 -29.21 11.95
C ASN A 412 -4.07 -29.12 11.30
N SER A 413 -3.73 -30.04 10.37
CA SER A 413 -2.57 -29.93 9.48
C SER A 413 -2.89 -30.35 8.04
N ASN A 414 -3.12 -31.64 7.78
CA ASN A 414 -3.02 -32.20 6.43
C ASN A 414 -4.18 -33.15 6.08
N GLY A 415 -4.79 -33.02 4.89
CA GLY A 415 -5.82 -33.92 4.40
C GLY A 415 -7.11 -33.84 5.22
N GLY A 416 -7.94 -32.83 4.95
CA GLY A 416 -9.21 -32.63 5.66
C GLY A 416 -10.15 -33.84 5.49
N GLY A 417 -10.44 -34.21 4.25
CA GLY A 417 -11.23 -35.39 3.91
C GLY A 417 -10.39 -36.66 4.00
N VAL A 418 -9.33 -36.75 3.19
CA VAL A 418 -8.50 -37.96 3.05
C VAL A 418 -7.02 -37.63 3.17
N PHE A 419 -6.30 -38.38 4.01
CA PHE A 419 -4.84 -38.38 4.10
C PHE A 419 -4.31 -39.79 3.77
N ILE A 420 -3.44 -39.89 2.77
CA ILE A 420 -2.75 -41.11 2.37
C ILE A 420 -1.25 -40.87 2.55
N GLU A 421 -0.65 -41.58 3.50
CA GLU A 421 0.80 -41.71 3.63
C GLU A 421 1.16 -43.17 3.37
N ASP A 422 1.78 -43.41 2.22
CA ASP A 422 2.09 -44.75 1.74
C ASP A 422 3.59 -44.89 1.54
N ALA A 423 4.17 -45.70 2.40
CA ALA A 423 5.58 -45.98 2.47
C ALA A 423 5.98 -47.13 1.55
N GLY A 424 5.42 -47.29 0.37
CA GLY A 424 5.82 -48.37 -0.55
C GLY A 424 7.29 -48.46 -0.95
N LYS A 425 7.73 -49.38 -1.83
CA LYS A 425 7.14 -50.45 -2.65
C LYS A 425 5.61 -50.57 -2.81
N SER A 426 4.90 -49.56 -3.32
CA SER A 426 3.88 -49.73 -4.38
C SER A 426 2.34 -49.99 -4.16
N ASN A 427 1.58 -49.56 -3.14
CA ASN A 427 0.19 -50.07 -3.00
C ASN A 427 -0.86 -49.78 -4.11
N THR A 428 -2.10 -50.27 -3.91
CA THR A 428 -3.27 -49.78 -4.65
C THR A 428 -4.27 -49.12 -3.72
N VAL A 429 -4.55 -47.86 -4.01
CA VAL A 429 -5.62 -47.07 -3.38
C VAL A 429 -6.53 -46.57 -4.51
N ILE A 430 -7.82 -46.88 -4.44
CA ILE A 430 -8.81 -46.53 -5.47
C ILE A 430 -9.89 -45.64 -4.85
N ILE A 431 -10.12 -44.48 -5.44
CA ILE A 431 -11.29 -43.64 -5.16
C ILE A 431 -12.15 -43.62 -6.43
N ASN A 432 -13.31 -44.28 -6.40
CA ASN A 432 -14.21 -44.46 -7.54
C ASN A 432 -15.62 -43.95 -7.25
N GLN A 433 -16.25 -43.28 -8.22
CA GLN A 433 -17.64 -42.78 -8.13
C GLN A 433 -17.97 -41.98 -6.84
N SER A 434 -16.97 -41.35 -6.23
CA SER A 434 -17.04 -40.78 -4.88
C SER A 434 -16.92 -39.25 -4.90
N ASN A 435 -17.52 -38.56 -3.92
CA ASN A 435 -17.43 -37.11 -3.79
C ASN A 435 -16.62 -36.73 -2.54
N ILE A 436 -15.64 -35.83 -2.70
CA ILE A 436 -14.78 -35.36 -1.61
C ILE A 436 -14.88 -33.84 -1.57
N PHE A 437 -15.68 -33.29 -0.66
CA PHE A 437 -16.11 -31.89 -0.73
C PHE A 437 -16.30 -31.18 0.61
N GLN A 438 -16.20 -29.84 0.60
CA GLN A 438 -16.34 -28.99 1.80
C GLN A 438 -15.38 -29.32 2.97
N ASN A 439 -14.35 -30.16 2.74
CA ASN A 439 -13.37 -30.52 3.77
C ASN A 439 -12.31 -29.41 3.92
N GLU A 440 -11.76 -29.27 5.13
CA GLU A 440 -10.83 -28.22 5.51
C GLU A 440 -9.52 -28.77 6.07
N ALA A 441 -8.37 -28.19 5.69
CA ALA A 441 -7.09 -28.44 6.36
C ALA A 441 -6.27 -27.16 6.56
N GLU A 442 -5.74 -26.91 7.75
CA GLU A 442 -5.05 -25.63 8.01
C GLU A 442 -3.79 -25.44 7.14
N LYS A 443 -3.03 -26.51 6.85
CA LYS A 443 -1.77 -26.43 6.07
C LYS A 443 -1.92 -26.96 4.64
N THR A 444 -2.22 -28.25 4.45
CA THR A 444 -2.12 -28.88 3.11
C THR A 444 -3.31 -29.78 2.77
N SER A 445 -3.98 -29.48 1.66
CA SER A 445 -5.16 -30.16 1.11
C SER A 445 -6.34 -30.36 2.05
N GLY A 446 -7.43 -29.63 1.79
CA GLY A 446 -8.72 -29.90 2.38
C GLY A 446 -9.27 -31.23 1.86
N GLY A 447 -9.15 -31.50 0.56
CA GLY A 447 -9.63 -32.76 -0.05
C GLY A 447 -8.71 -33.95 0.24
N ILE A 448 -7.82 -34.28 -0.71
CA ILE A 448 -6.96 -35.47 -0.67
C ILE A 448 -5.49 -35.07 -0.49
N HIS A 449 -4.82 -35.50 0.58
CA HIS A 449 -3.36 -35.42 0.71
C HIS A 449 -2.74 -36.78 0.38
N VAL A 450 -1.69 -36.79 -0.44
CA VAL A 450 -0.96 -37.98 -0.89
C VAL A 450 0.53 -37.77 -0.69
N TYR A 451 1.16 -38.62 0.11
CA TYR A 451 2.60 -38.60 0.37
C TYR A 451 3.18 -40.00 0.20
N LEU A 452 4.03 -40.20 -0.82
CA LEU A 452 4.79 -41.43 -1.00
C LEU A 452 6.26 -41.25 -0.58
N LEU A 453 6.83 -42.27 0.07
CA LEU A 453 8.26 -42.30 0.39
C LEU A 453 9.11 -42.88 -0.76
N LYS A 454 10.39 -42.51 -0.84
CA LYS A 454 11.22 -42.71 -2.06
C LYS A 454 11.43 -44.14 -2.58
N LYS A 455 11.09 -45.19 -1.82
CA LYS A 455 11.14 -46.58 -2.30
C LYS A 455 9.84 -47.03 -2.99
N SER A 456 8.86 -46.14 -3.13
CA SER A 456 7.47 -46.46 -3.53
C SER A 456 7.19 -46.70 -5.00
N GLU A 457 8.20 -46.64 -5.88
CA GLU A 457 8.02 -46.32 -7.31
C GLU A 457 6.97 -47.12 -8.10
N SER A 458 6.67 -48.36 -7.75
CA SER A 458 5.63 -49.16 -8.43
C SER A 458 4.18 -48.85 -8.01
N ASN A 459 3.93 -47.79 -7.22
CA ASN A 459 2.64 -47.45 -6.59
C ASN A 459 1.52 -47.11 -7.57
N SER A 460 0.28 -47.27 -7.12
CA SER A 460 -0.92 -47.15 -7.96
C SER A 460 -2.10 -46.50 -7.23
N LEU A 461 -2.11 -45.17 -7.19
CA LEU A 461 -3.27 -44.38 -6.75
C LEU A 461 -4.15 -44.04 -7.97
N TYR A 462 -5.46 -44.29 -7.83
CA TYR A 462 -6.47 -44.02 -8.85
C TYR A 462 -7.59 -43.12 -8.30
N LEU A 463 -8.01 -42.14 -9.10
CA LEU A 463 -9.20 -41.32 -8.88
C LEU A 463 -10.08 -41.41 -10.15
N ILE A 464 -11.23 -42.05 -10.05
CA ILE A 464 -12.04 -42.52 -11.20
C ILE A 464 -13.49 -42.06 -11.04
N ASN A 465 -14.10 -41.48 -12.07
CA ASN A 465 -15.51 -41.03 -12.11
C ASN A 465 -15.94 -40.19 -10.87
N SER A 466 -15.01 -39.48 -10.25
CA SER A 466 -15.14 -38.89 -8.90
C SER A 466 -15.02 -37.37 -8.93
N LYS A 467 -15.42 -36.69 -7.85
CA LYS A 467 -15.44 -35.22 -7.76
C LYS A 467 -14.72 -34.72 -6.52
N VAL A 468 -13.87 -33.71 -6.68
CA VAL A 468 -13.15 -33.06 -5.56
C VAL A 468 -13.45 -31.56 -5.59
N TYR A 469 -14.32 -31.07 -4.70
CA TYR A 469 -14.85 -29.71 -4.85
C TYR A 469 -15.12 -28.93 -3.55
N SER A 470 -15.05 -27.59 -3.62
CA SER A 470 -15.28 -26.69 -2.47
C SER A 470 -14.41 -26.95 -1.21
N ASN A 471 -13.28 -27.67 -1.35
CA ASN A 471 -12.36 -27.96 -0.25
C ASN A 471 -11.41 -26.77 0.00
N GLN A 472 -10.88 -26.67 1.22
CA GLN A 472 -10.08 -25.51 1.66
C GLN A 472 -8.78 -25.88 2.38
N ALA A 473 -7.65 -25.24 2.00
CA ALA A 473 -6.39 -25.31 2.77
C ALA A 473 -5.42 -24.16 2.45
N SER A 474 -4.25 -24.05 3.11
CA SER A 474 -3.23 -23.07 2.67
C SER A 474 -2.59 -23.44 1.31
N ILE A 475 -2.32 -24.73 1.08
CA ILE A 475 -1.62 -25.27 -0.10
C ILE A 475 -2.40 -26.46 -0.67
N GLY A 476 -2.56 -26.53 -2.00
CA GLY A 476 -3.16 -27.66 -2.71
C GLY A 476 -4.58 -27.99 -2.23
N SER A 477 -5.46 -26.98 -2.16
CA SER A 477 -6.73 -27.04 -1.42
C SER A 477 -7.66 -28.21 -1.76
N GLY A 478 -7.72 -28.62 -3.03
CA GLY A 478 -8.38 -29.86 -3.44
C GLY A 478 -7.49 -31.09 -3.27
N MET A 479 -6.22 -31.02 -3.71
CA MET A 479 -5.26 -32.12 -3.64
C MET A 479 -3.82 -31.65 -3.41
N MET A 480 -3.11 -32.34 -2.50
CA MET A 480 -1.66 -32.22 -2.30
C MET A 480 -1.01 -33.57 -2.63
N ILE A 481 0.01 -33.58 -3.48
CA ILE A 481 0.57 -34.80 -4.06
C ILE A 481 2.11 -34.73 -4.02
N ASN A 482 2.76 -35.67 -3.33
CA ASN A 482 4.22 -35.70 -3.19
C ASN A 482 4.80 -37.08 -3.53
N SER A 483 5.77 -37.07 -4.46
CA SER A 483 6.51 -38.23 -4.96
C SER A 483 5.65 -39.39 -5.47
N ALA A 484 4.45 -39.08 -5.97
CA ALA A 484 3.41 -40.06 -6.31
C ALA A 484 3.15 -40.21 -7.80
N LEU A 485 2.69 -41.40 -8.20
CA LEU A 485 2.04 -41.65 -9.49
C LEU A 485 0.52 -41.69 -9.27
N LEU A 486 -0.20 -40.71 -9.79
CA LEU A 486 -1.67 -40.63 -9.71
C LEU A 486 -2.31 -40.67 -11.09
N LYS A 487 -3.32 -41.52 -11.24
CA LYS A 487 -4.13 -41.66 -12.45
C LYS A 487 -5.54 -41.11 -12.19
N PHE A 488 -5.93 -40.12 -12.99
CA PHE A 488 -7.27 -39.53 -13.03
C PHE A 488 -8.03 -40.09 -14.23
N GLU A 489 -9.27 -40.50 -14.05
CA GLU A 489 -10.19 -40.84 -15.15
C GLU A 489 -11.57 -40.26 -14.90
N ASN A 490 -12.04 -39.41 -15.83
CA ASN A 490 -13.35 -38.72 -15.74
C ASN A 490 -13.57 -37.96 -14.40
N VAL A 491 -12.56 -37.19 -13.97
CA VAL A 491 -12.58 -36.46 -12.69
C VAL A 491 -12.90 -34.97 -12.90
N ASP A 492 -13.80 -34.43 -12.07
CA ASP A 492 -14.12 -33.00 -11.99
C ASP A 492 -13.55 -32.39 -10.69
N ILE A 493 -12.80 -31.28 -10.80
CA ILE A 493 -12.17 -30.59 -9.67
C ILE A 493 -12.49 -29.09 -9.71
N TYR A 494 -13.26 -28.59 -8.74
CA TYR A 494 -13.82 -27.23 -8.83
C TYR A 494 -14.12 -26.53 -7.51
N ASN A 495 -14.19 -25.19 -7.54
CA ASN A 495 -14.47 -24.33 -6.37
C ASN A 495 -13.52 -24.52 -5.16
N CYS A 496 -12.40 -25.24 -5.31
CA CYS A 496 -11.41 -25.36 -4.24
C CYS A 496 -10.71 -23.99 -4.06
N SER A 497 -10.48 -23.61 -2.80
CA SER A 497 -10.03 -22.26 -2.43
C SER A 497 -9.09 -22.29 -1.23
N ASN A 498 -8.34 -21.20 -0.98
CA ASN A 498 -7.29 -21.23 0.05
C ASN A 498 -7.63 -20.46 1.33
N LYS A 499 -7.28 -21.07 2.47
CA LYS A 499 -7.49 -20.55 3.82
C LYS A 499 -6.23 -19.82 4.31
N GLY A 500 -6.08 -18.54 3.99
CA GLY A 500 -4.96 -17.72 4.48
C GLY A 500 -4.69 -16.42 3.71
N SER A 501 -3.84 -15.56 4.28
CA SER A 501 -3.59 -14.19 3.77
C SER A 501 -2.51 -14.11 2.67
N GLN A 502 -2.97 -14.08 1.41
CA GLN A 502 -2.36 -13.48 0.20
C GLN A 502 -0.93 -13.86 -0.27
N PHE A 503 -0.08 -14.56 0.50
CA PHE A 503 1.34 -14.75 0.14
C PHE A 503 1.86 -16.20 0.02
N ILE A 504 1.19 -17.21 0.60
CA ILE A 504 1.59 -18.64 0.48
C ILE A 504 0.42 -19.52 -0.02
N SER A 505 -0.49 -18.92 -0.79
CA SER A 505 -1.68 -19.57 -1.35
C SER A 505 -1.34 -20.35 -2.64
N GLN A 506 -1.14 -21.67 -2.54
CA GLN A 506 -0.56 -22.49 -3.61
C GLN A 506 -1.53 -23.51 -4.22
N GLY A 507 -2.49 -23.01 -5.02
CA GLY A 507 -3.26 -23.79 -6.01
C GLY A 507 -4.27 -24.81 -5.48
N SER A 508 -5.05 -25.40 -6.40
CA SER A 508 -6.05 -26.43 -6.06
C SER A 508 -5.49 -27.85 -6.09
N ILE A 509 -4.62 -28.17 -7.05
CA ILE A 509 -3.75 -29.35 -7.05
C ILE A 509 -2.31 -28.86 -6.92
N TYR A 510 -1.58 -29.34 -5.91
CA TYR A 510 -0.15 -29.06 -5.76
C TYR A 510 0.65 -30.36 -5.82
N ALA A 511 1.50 -30.51 -6.85
CA ALA A 511 2.25 -31.73 -7.12
C ALA A 511 3.76 -31.52 -7.05
N VAL A 512 4.45 -32.34 -6.25
CA VAL A 512 5.90 -32.30 -6.03
C VAL A 512 6.51 -33.64 -6.42
N ASN A 513 7.56 -33.64 -7.26
CA ASN A 513 8.27 -34.86 -7.70
C ASN A 513 7.34 -35.99 -8.21
N SER A 514 6.17 -35.65 -8.77
CA SER A 514 5.05 -36.57 -9.01
C SER A 514 4.71 -36.69 -10.49
N THR A 515 4.01 -37.76 -10.88
CA THR A 515 3.44 -37.94 -12.22
C THR A 515 1.93 -38.05 -12.14
N LEU A 516 1.23 -37.17 -12.86
CA LEU A 516 -0.23 -37.11 -12.97
C LEU A 516 -0.63 -37.58 -14.37
N ILE A 517 -1.49 -38.59 -14.49
CA ILE A 517 -1.96 -39.11 -15.79
C ILE A 517 -3.48 -38.92 -15.90
N PHE A 518 -3.93 -38.23 -16.93
CA PHE A 518 -5.36 -37.95 -17.17
C PHE A 518 -5.91 -38.78 -18.34
N TYR A 519 -6.87 -39.65 -18.04
CA TYR A 519 -7.62 -40.51 -18.96
C TYR A 519 -9.06 -40.02 -19.12
N GLY A 520 -9.72 -40.36 -20.24
CA GLY A 520 -11.13 -39.99 -20.45
C GLY A 520 -11.34 -38.48 -20.60
N LYS A 521 -12.32 -37.91 -19.87
CA LYS A 521 -12.69 -36.49 -19.95
C LYS A 521 -12.67 -35.84 -18.56
N ASN A 522 -11.64 -35.04 -18.27
CA ASN A 522 -11.45 -34.39 -16.96
C ASN A 522 -11.68 -32.88 -17.06
N ILE A 523 -12.20 -32.26 -16.00
CA ILE A 523 -12.49 -30.82 -15.94
C ILE A 523 -11.94 -30.22 -14.65
N ILE A 524 -11.16 -29.14 -14.76
CA ILE A 524 -10.64 -28.37 -13.64
C ILE A 524 -11.15 -26.94 -13.80
N LYS A 525 -12.12 -26.51 -12.99
CA LYS A 525 -12.84 -25.24 -13.21
C LYS A 525 -13.07 -24.42 -11.95
N GLU A 526 -13.15 -23.10 -12.09
CA GLU A 526 -13.64 -22.18 -11.04
C GLU A 526 -12.85 -22.26 -9.72
N ASN A 527 -11.61 -22.79 -9.76
CA ASN A 527 -10.74 -22.87 -8.60
C ASN A 527 -10.07 -21.51 -8.33
N ASN A 528 -9.95 -21.17 -7.05
CA ASN A 528 -9.27 -19.97 -6.61
C ASN A 528 -7.81 -20.29 -6.29
N PHE A 529 -6.89 -19.48 -6.84
CA PHE A 529 -5.45 -19.75 -6.94
C PHE A 529 -5.09 -20.90 -7.89
N SER A 530 -3.94 -20.73 -8.54
CA SER A 530 -3.47 -21.44 -9.75
C SER A 530 -3.87 -22.91 -9.80
N ALA A 531 -4.78 -23.28 -10.71
CA ALA A 531 -5.55 -24.52 -10.58
C ALA A 531 -4.68 -25.76 -10.33
N VAL A 532 -3.61 -25.94 -11.11
CA VAL A 532 -2.63 -27.00 -10.93
C VAL A 532 -1.21 -26.41 -10.87
N ILE A 533 -0.46 -26.75 -9.84
CA ILE A 533 0.95 -26.39 -9.68
C ILE A 533 1.81 -27.66 -9.73
N LEU A 534 2.83 -27.65 -10.59
CA LEU A 534 3.80 -28.73 -10.72
C LEU A 534 5.19 -28.25 -10.29
N TYR A 535 5.84 -28.98 -9.38
CA TYR A 535 7.22 -28.77 -8.95
C TYR A 535 8.03 -30.06 -9.21
N PHE A 536 8.97 -30.01 -10.15
CA PHE A 536 9.64 -31.19 -10.72
C PHE A 536 8.68 -32.36 -11.08
N SER A 537 7.49 -32.04 -11.59
CA SER A 537 6.38 -33.00 -11.77
C SER A 537 5.86 -33.06 -13.20
N LYS A 538 5.33 -34.21 -13.63
CA LYS A 538 4.90 -34.45 -15.02
C LYS A 538 3.40 -34.69 -15.13
N ILE A 539 2.73 -33.96 -16.02
CA ILE A 539 1.38 -34.28 -16.51
C ILE A 539 1.50 -35.11 -17.80
N ILE A 540 0.70 -36.17 -17.91
CA ILE A 540 0.51 -36.97 -19.12
C ILE A 540 -0.99 -36.95 -19.45
N ILE A 541 -1.36 -36.55 -20.67
CA ILE A 541 -2.76 -36.44 -21.11
C ILE A 541 -3.06 -37.50 -22.16
N ASN A 542 -4.07 -38.32 -21.90
CA ASN A 542 -4.52 -39.45 -22.71
C ASN A 542 -6.06 -39.40 -22.87
N GLY A 543 -6.55 -38.28 -23.40
CA GLY A 543 -7.98 -37.97 -23.46
C GLY A 543 -8.20 -36.47 -23.56
N THR A 544 -9.28 -35.97 -22.96
CA THR A 544 -9.58 -34.53 -22.86
C THR A 544 -9.32 -34.00 -21.45
N LEU A 545 -8.61 -32.87 -21.35
CA LEU A 545 -8.46 -32.09 -20.11
C LEU A 545 -8.86 -30.62 -20.37
N ASN A 546 -9.82 -30.10 -19.61
CA ASN A 546 -10.33 -28.73 -19.75
C ASN A 546 -10.06 -27.91 -18.49
N PHE A 547 -9.46 -26.73 -18.67
CA PHE A 547 -9.27 -25.71 -17.64
C PHE A 547 -10.16 -24.49 -17.93
N HIS A 548 -11.09 -24.16 -17.03
CA HIS A 548 -12.09 -23.11 -17.26
C HIS A 548 -12.26 -22.19 -16.03
N LYS A 549 -12.20 -20.86 -16.21
CA LYS A 549 -12.45 -19.86 -15.14
C LYS A 549 -11.61 -20.02 -13.86
N ASN A 550 -10.43 -20.64 -13.94
CA ASN A 550 -9.54 -20.71 -12.78
C ASN A 550 -8.75 -19.40 -12.63
N THR A 551 -8.56 -18.95 -11.39
CA THR A 551 -7.77 -17.74 -11.09
C THR A 551 -6.42 -18.12 -10.48
N GLY A 552 -5.39 -17.32 -10.70
CA GLY A 552 -4.04 -17.60 -10.18
C GLY A 552 -3.21 -16.35 -9.94
N ARG A 553 -2.09 -16.51 -9.23
CA ARG A 553 -1.10 -15.42 -9.09
C ARG A 553 -0.18 -15.40 -10.31
N ASN A 554 0.42 -16.55 -10.59
CA ASN A 554 1.21 -16.87 -11.78
C ASN A 554 0.62 -18.17 -12.35
N GLY A 555 0.13 -18.20 -13.59
CA GLY A 555 -0.58 -19.36 -14.12
C GLY A 555 -2.01 -19.42 -13.56
N GLY A 556 -3.03 -19.04 -14.33
CA GLY A 556 -4.43 -19.20 -13.88
C GLY A 556 -4.84 -20.67 -13.82
N ALA A 557 -4.47 -21.43 -14.86
CA ALA A 557 -4.73 -22.88 -14.95
C ALA A 557 -3.53 -23.72 -14.50
N LEU A 558 -2.31 -23.41 -14.97
CA LEU A 558 -1.11 -24.21 -14.75
C LEU A 558 0.09 -23.35 -14.35
N ALA A 559 0.78 -23.73 -13.29
CA ALA A 559 2.08 -23.17 -12.92
C ALA A 559 3.14 -24.29 -12.86
N LEU A 560 4.10 -24.26 -13.79
CA LEU A 560 5.17 -25.25 -13.94
C LEU A 560 6.48 -24.71 -13.37
N PHE A 561 7.12 -25.46 -12.47
CA PHE A 561 8.36 -25.07 -11.81
C PHE A 561 9.41 -26.19 -11.89
N GLY A 562 10.69 -25.81 -12.06
CA GLY A 562 11.78 -26.78 -12.15
C GLY A 562 11.69 -27.57 -13.45
N GLN A 563 11.93 -28.88 -13.40
CA GLN A 563 11.82 -29.77 -14.56
C GLN A 563 10.39 -30.32 -14.74
N SER A 564 9.35 -29.49 -14.57
CA SER A 564 7.95 -29.90 -14.71
C SER A 564 7.42 -29.91 -16.15
N GLN A 565 6.83 -31.03 -16.58
CA GLN A 565 6.43 -31.28 -17.98
C GLN A 565 4.92 -31.46 -18.19
N ILE A 566 4.45 -31.15 -19.40
CA ILE A 566 3.19 -31.60 -19.99
C ILE A 566 3.53 -32.52 -21.18
N PHE A 567 2.96 -33.71 -21.21
CA PHE A 567 3.11 -34.67 -22.32
C PHE A 567 1.75 -35.04 -22.89
N LEU A 568 1.57 -34.80 -24.19
CA LEU A 568 0.36 -35.17 -24.94
C LEU A 568 0.55 -36.50 -25.69
N LYS A 569 -0.31 -37.48 -25.40
CA LYS A 569 -0.47 -38.69 -26.23
C LYS A 569 -1.30 -38.39 -27.49
N ASN A 570 -1.30 -39.33 -28.43
CA ASN A 570 -2.08 -39.20 -29.66
C ASN A 570 -3.59 -38.98 -29.41
N HIS A 571 -4.21 -38.17 -30.26
CA HIS A 571 -5.61 -37.72 -30.21
C HIS A 571 -6.04 -37.01 -28.90
N SER A 572 -5.08 -36.60 -28.05
CA SER A 572 -5.40 -35.86 -26.83
C SER A 572 -5.79 -34.40 -27.10
N LYS A 573 -6.67 -33.88 -26.24
CA LYS A 573 -7.26 -32.55 -26.32
C LYS A 573 -7.07 -31.78 -25.01
N LEU A 574 -6.51 -30.59 -25.11
CA LEU A 574 -6.25 -29.70 -23.99
C LEU A 574 -6.91 -28.35 -24.26
N SER A 575 -7.67 -27.79 -23.32
CA SER A 575 -8.32 -26.49 -23.51
C SER A 575 -8.19 -25.59 -22.30
N PHE A 576 -7.87 -24.33 -22.54
CA PHE A 576 -7.78 -23.26 -21.55
C PHE A 576 -8.74 -22.14 -21.94
N LYS A 577 -9.80 -21.96 -21.15
CA LYS A 577 -10.86 -20.95 -21.38
C LYS A 577 -11.03 -20.02 -20.18
N GLU A 578 -11.00 -18.72 -20.40
CA GLU A 578 -11.34 -17.70 -19.38
C GLU A 578 -10.50 -17.81 -18.08
N ASN A 579 -9.28 -18.36 -18.14
CA ASN A 579 -8.40 -18.44 -16.96
C ASN A 579 -7.64 -17.12 -16.78
N ASN A 580 -7.45 -16.70 -15.52
CA ASN A 580 -6.94 -15.37 -15.19
C ASN A 580 -5.74 -15.41 -14.24
N ALA A 581 -4.69 -14.62 -14.52
CA ALA A 581 -3.51 -14.49 -13.65
C ALA A 581 -3.31 -13.04 -13.16
N LEU A 582 -3.09 -12.87 -11.85
CA LEU A 582 -2.78 -11.56 -11.25
C LEU A 582 -1.44 -10.97 -11.72
N LYS A 583 -0.54 -11.80 -12.27
CA LYS A 583 0.75 -11.38 -12.83
C LYS A 583 0.97 -11.88 -14.25
N SER A 584 1.38 -13.14 -14.38
CA SER A 584 1.93 -13.70 -15.62
C SER A 584 1.29 -15.05 -15.96
N GLY A 585 1.10 -15.31 -17.26
CA GLY A 585 0.59 -16.59 -17.78
C GLY A 585 -0.87 -16.81 -17.42
N GLY A 586 -1.80 -16.21 -18.17
CA GLY A 586 -3.24 -16.31 -17.85
C GLY A 586 -3.75 -17.76 -17.83
N ALA A 587 -3.32 -18.59 -18.77
CA ALA A 587 -3.47 -20.04 -18.69
C ALA A 587 -2.25 -20.71 -18.05
N ILE A 588 -1.07 -20.61 -18.67
CA ILE A 588 0.15 -21.35 -18.29
C ILE A 588 1.28 -20.39 -17.89
N TYR A 589 1.91 -20.65 -16.75
CA TYR A 589 3.16 -20.04 -16.31
C TYR A 589 4.25 -21.10 -16.19
N VAL A 590 5.47 -20.81 -16.66
CA VAL A 590 6.60 -21.75 -16.64
C VAL A 590 7.86 -21.07 -16.13
N LEU A 591 8.40 -21.55 -15.00
CA LEU A 591 9.70 -21.17 -14.46
C LEU A 591 10.69 -22.32 -14.64
N VAL A 592 11.34 -22.34 -15.80
CA VAL A 592 12.43 -23.26 -16.14
C VAL A 592 13.68 -22.88 -15.32
N PRO A 593 14.44 -23.85 -14.76
CA PRO A 593 15.70 -23.58 -14.09
C PRO A 593 16.78 -23.21 -15.13
N GLY A 594 16.85 -21.92 -15.45
CA GLY A 594 17.86 -21.37 -16.37
C GLY A 594 19.30 -21.54 -15.87
N PRO A 595 20.30 -21.50 -16.78
CA PRO A 595 21.70 -21.72 -16.44
C PRO A 595 22.25 -20.56 -15.60
N ARG A 596 22.24 -20.72 -14.27
CA ARG A 596 22.91 -19.81 -13.32
C ARG A 596 24.42 -19.84 -13.56
N PHE A 597 24.91 -18.88 -14.35
CA PHE A 597 26.33 -18.66 -14.66
C PHE A 597 27.09 -19.82 -15.34
N ARG A 598 26.78 -20.08 -16.62
CA ARG A 598 27.80 -20.38 -17.67
C ARG A 598 27.15 -20.47 -19.07
N PRO A 599 27.48 -19.59 -20.04
CA PRO A 599 27.00 -19.72 -21.42
C PRO A 599 27.74 -20.80 -22.22
N TRP A 600 28.90 -21.27 -21.73
CA TRP A 600 29.75 -22.27 -22.37
C TRP A 600 30.05 -23.42 -21.41
N LEU A 601 29.14 -24.39 -21.36
CA LEU A 601 29.43 -25.76 -20.92
C LEU A 601 28.26 -26.67 -21.37
N PRO A 602 28.42 -27.53 -22.38
CA PRO A 602 27.37 -28.46 -22.75
C PRO A 602 27.17 -29.47 -21.61
N SER A 603 25.91 -29.63 -21.18
CA SER A 603 25.46 -30.85 -20.51
C SER A 603 24.83 -31.73 -21.60
N PRO A 604 25.59 -32.64 -22.25
CA PRO A 604 25.04 -33.45 -23.32
C PRO A 604 23.93 -34.39 -22.81
N ASN A 605 23.02 -34.74 -23.74
CA ASN A 605 22.08 -35.88 -23.69
C ASN A 605 20.67 -35.72 -23.08
N ARG A 606 20.21 -34.56 -22.58
CA ARG A 606 18.76 -34.38 -22.26
C ARG A 606 18.18 -33.04 -22.74
N LYS A 607 17.59 -33.04 -23.95
CA LYS A 607 16.74 -31.94 -24.46
C LYS A 607 15.46 -31.87 -23.61
N TYR A 608 15.34 -30.82 -22.81
CA TYR A 608 14.29 -30.67 -21.81
C TYR A 608 13.31 -29.54 -22.20
N CYS A 609 12.25 -29.87 -22.93
CA CYS A 609 11.12 -28.96 -23.09
C CYS A 609 10.04 -29.22 -22.03
N PHE A 610 9.39 -28.15 -21.57
CA PHE A 610 8.22 -28.23 -20.67
C PHE A 610 7.00 -28.83 -21.37
N PHE A 611 6.92 -28.74 -22.70
CA PHE A 611 5.84 -29.31 -23.51
C PHE A 611 6.39 -30.40 -24.42
N GLN A 612 5.73 -31.56 -24.46
CA GLN A 612 6.09 -32.69 -25.30
C GLN A 612 4.85 -33.27 -25.98
N ILE A 613 5.01 -33.65 -27.24
CA ILE A 613 3.95 -34.17 -28.12
C ILE A 613 4.46 -35.48 -28.70
N ASP A 614 3.62 -36.51 -28.76
CA ASP A 614 3.98 -37.79 -29.36
C ASP A 614 4.19 -37.66 -30.89
N LYS A 615 5.22 -38.31 -31.44
CA LYS A 615 5.76 -38.02 -32.79
C LYS A 615 4.78 -38.28 -33.94
N THR A 616 3.73 -39.05 -33.69
CA THR A 616 2.74 -39.51 -34.68
C THR A 616 1.40 -38.79 -34.57
N SER A 617 1.28 -37.76 -33.72
CA SER A 617 -0.02 -37.35 -33.17
C SER A 617 -0.74 -36.16 -33.82
N SER A 618 -2.07 -36.27 -33.85
CA SER A 618 -2.99 -35.15 -34.08
C SER A 618 -3.55 -34.66 -32.74
N VAL A 619 -2.81 -33.77 -32.08
CA VAL A 619 -3.22 -33.13 -30.83
C VAL A 619 -3.99 -31.83 -31.07
N LEU A 620 -4.85 -31.45 -30.12
CA LEU A 620 -5.60 -30.19 -30.18
C LEU A 620 -5.43 -29.41 -28.88
N VAL A 621 -4.80 -28.23 -28.95
CA VAL A 621 -4.58 -27.34 -27.79
C VAL A 621 -5.24 -26.00 -28.06
N ASN A 622 -6.34 -25.69 -27.35
CA ASN A 622 -7.14 -24.48 -27.60
C ASN A 622 -7.05 -23.48 -26.43
N PHE A 623 -6.58 -22.27 -26.74
CA PHE A 623 -6.56 -21.12 -25.83
C PHE A 623 -7.64 -20.10 -26.22
N LYS A 624 -8.58 -19.81 -25.30
CA LYS A 624 -9.69 -18.87 -25.48
C LYS A 624 -9.81 -17.92 -24.29
N GLU A 625 -10.01 -16.63 -24.53
CA GLU A 625 -10.37 -15.61 -23.52
C GLU A 625 -9.47 -15.47 -22.26
N ASN A 626 -8.31 -16.13 -22.16
CA ASN A 626 -7.45 -16.04 -20.96
C ASN A 626 -6.85 -14.63 -20.77
N THR A 627 -6.55 -14.23 -19.53
CA THR A 627 -6.10 -12.87 -19.16
C THR A 627 -4.98 -12.85 -18.14
N ALA A 628 -4.16 -11.78 -18.15
CA ALA A 628 -3.09 -11.57 -17.17
C ALA A 628 -2.90 -10.07 -16.87
N ASN A 629 -2.92 -9.67 -15.60
CA ASN A 629 -3.00 -8.25 -15.21
C ASN A 629 -1.70 -7.46 -15.39
N ASP A 630 -0.51 -8.05 -15.15
CA ASP A 630 0.80 -7.42 -15.42
C ASP A 630 1.18 -7.54 -16.93
N LEU A 631 0.23 -7.80 -17.84
CA LEU A 631 0.38 -8.03 -19.31
C LEU A 631 1.35 -9.16 -19.75
N LYS A 632 2.01 -9.85 -18.82
CA LYS A 632 3.00 -10.90 -19.07
C LYS A 632 2.38 -12.22 -19.57
N GLY A 633 2.03 -12.26 -20.85
CA GLY A 633 1.55 -13.47 -21.55
C GLY A 633 0.13 -13.85 -21.13
N HIS A 634 -0.86 -13.45 -21.92
CA HIS A 634 -2.27 -13.76 -21.62
C HIS A 634 -2.59 -15.25 -21.66
N ASP A 635 -1.88 -16.04 -22.49
CA ASP A 635 -2.06 -17.48 -22.56
C ASP A 635 -0.88 -18.22 -21.93
N ILE A 636 0.37 -17.90 -22.34
CA ILE A 636 1.58 -18.57 -21.86
C ILE A 636 2.66 -17.55 -21.46
N PHE A 637 3.26 -17.75 -20.29
CA PHE A 637 4.50 -17.10 -19.88
C PHE A 637 5.58 -18.16 -19.61
N ILE A 638 6.81 -17.98 -20.10
CA ILE A 638 7.92 -18.92 -19.86
C ILE A 638 9.26 -18.21 -19.69
N SER A 639 10.03 -18.53 -18.64
CA SER A 639 11.31 -17.88 -18.37
C SER A 639 12.36 -18.02 -19.48
N ALA A 640 12.44 -19.18 -20.15
CA ALA A 640 13.30 -19.37 -21.31
C ALA A 640 12.74 -20.43 -22.27
N LEU A 641 12.73 -20.14 -23.57
CA LEU A 641 12.41 -21.08 -24.65
C LEU A 641 13.62 -21.91 -25.09
N ASN A 642 14.84 -21.48 -24.78
CA ASN A 642 16.08 -22.16 -25.18
C ASN A 642 16.11 -23.68 -24.90
N THR A 643 15.51 -24.16 -23.79
CA THR A 643 15.52 -25.60 -23.48
C THR A 643 14.59 -26.45 -24.38
N CYS A 644 13.71 -25.80 -25.14
CA CYS A 644 12.82 -26.41 -26.12
C CYS A 644 13.39 -26.44 -27.56
N ARG A 645 14.58 -25.89 -27.82
CA ARG A 645 15.18 -25.87 -29.17
C ARG A 645 15.61 -27.27 -29.62
N SER A 646 15.39 -27.60 -30.88
CA SER A 646 15.94 -28.81 -31.51
C SER A 646 17.42 -28.63 -31.77
N ASN A 647 17.79 -27.51 -32.40
CA ASN A 647 19.16 -27.14 -32.76
C ASN A 647 19.44 -25.69 -32.30
N PHE A 648 20.70 -25.35 -32.01
CA PHE A 648 21.07 -24.01 -31.53
C PHE A 648 20.81 -22.88 -32.53
N GLU A 649 20.75 -23.20 -33.82
CA GLU A 649 20.51 -22.28 -34.93
C GLU A 649 19.01 -21.93 -35.11
N GLU A 650 18.10 -22.65 -34.45
CA GLU A 650 16.67 -22.36 -34.52
C GLU A 650 16.32 -21.07 -33.76
N SER A 651 15.60 -20.17 -34.42
CA SER A 651 15.01 -18.98 -33.79
C SER A 651 13.91 -19.38 -32.81
N ALA A 652 13.71 -18.60 -31.73
CA ALA A 652 12.65 -18.90 -30.77
C ALA A 652 11.23 -18.76 -31.39
N SER A 653 11.09 -17.89 -32.40
CA SER A 653 9.91 -17.79 -33.25
C SER A 653 9.60 -19.09 -33.99
N SER A 654 10.62 -19.78 -34.54
CA SER A 654 10.42 -21.06 -35.24
C SER A 654 9.99 -22.21 -34.31
N ILE A 655 10.34 -22.19 -33.01
CA ILE A 655 9.89 -23.21 -32.04
C ILE A 655 8.36 -23.23 -31.96
N ILE A 656 7.72 -22.06 -31.91
CA ILE A 656 6.27 -21.95 -31.77
C ILE A 656 5.56 -22.42 -33.06
N THR A 657 6.15 -22.21 -34.24
CA THR A 657 5.59 -22.75 -35.50
C THR A 657 5.71 -24.28 -35.63
N LEU A 658 6.51 -24.95 -34.79
CA LEU A 658 6.54 -26.41 -34.71
C LEU A 658 5.39 -26.99 -33.86
N TRP A 659 4.69 -26.18 -33.06
CA TRP A 659 3.56 -26.61 -32.22
C TRP A 659 2.27 -26.77 -33.03
N LYS A 660 2.27 -27.74 -33.96
CA LYS A 660 1.09 -28.10 -34.76
C LYS A 660 -0.08 -28.51 -33.84
N GLY A 661 -1.28 -28.02 -34.16
CA GLY A 661 -2.50 -28.27 -33.37
C GLY A 661 -2.80 -27.26 -32.26
N PHE A 662 -2.00 -26.20 -32.12
CA PHE A 662 -2.23 -25.12 -31.15
C PHE A 662 -3.04 -23.96 -31.76
N ASN A 663 -4.18 -23.64 -31.17
CA ASN A 663 -5.05 -22.55 -31.58
C ASN A 663 -5.08 -21.45 -30.51
N PHE A 664 -4.81 -20.21 -30.92
CA PHE A 664 -4.87 -19.00 -30.09
C PHE A 664 -5.88 -18.03 -30.69
N GLU A 665 -6.79 -17.52 -29.87
CA GLU A 665 -7.82 -16.57 -30.29
C GLU A 665 -7.31 -15.12 -30.41
N LYS A 666 -6.27 -14.77 -29.64
CA LYS A 666 -5.66 -13.44 -29.61
C LYS A 666 -4.38 -13.40 -30.45
N ASN A 667 -4.03 -12.22 -30.95
CA ASN A 667 -2.81 -12.01 -31.76
C ASN A 667 -1.54 -12.46 -31.01
N TYR A 668 -0.68 -13.24 -31.69
CA TYR A 668 0.55 -13.86 -31.17
C TYR A 668 1.58 -12.93 -30.48
N LYS A 669 1.38 -11.60 -30.50
CA LYS A 669 2.24 -10.61 -29.83
C LYS A 669 2.05 -10.56 -28.31
N ASN A 670 0.86 -10.87 -27.78
CA ASN A 670 0.56 -10.74 -26.35
C ASN A 670 0.16 -12.08 -25.68
N SER A 671 -0.10 -13.14 -26.46
CA SER A 671 -0.46 -14.47 -25.95
C SER A 671 0.72 -15.22 -25.32
N ILE A 672 1.93 -15.13 -25.89
CA ILE A 672 3.13 -15.86 -25.44
C ILE A 672 4.26 -14.87 -25.19
N VAL A 673 4.86 -14.86 -23.99
CA VAL A 673 5.93 -13.92 -23.60
C VAL A 673 7.04 -14.66 -22.82
N THR A 674 8.32 -14.30 -23.04
CA THR A 674 9.44 -14.81 -22.22
C THR A 674 10.02 -13.78 -21.24
N ASP A 675 10.95 -14.19 -20.37
CA ASP A 675 11.84 -13.22 -19.70
C ASP A 675 12.71 -12.48 -20.74
N ALA A 676 13.24 -11.33 -20.34
CA ALA A 676 14.13 -10.53 -21.19
C ALA A 676 15.45 -11.27 -21.48
N VAL A 677 15.92 -11.22 -22.73
CA VAL A 677 17.20 -11.78 -23.18
C VAL A 677 18.15 -10.70 -23.71
N ASN A 678 17.64 -9.56 -24.18
CA ASN A 678 18.45 -8.40 -24.54
C ASN A 678 17.97 -7.12 -23.84
N ILE A 679 18.90 -6.20 -23.58
CA ILE A 679 18.64 -4.87 -23.02
C ILE A 679 19.15 -3.84 -24.04
N THR A 680 18.24 -3.07 -24.65
CA THR A 680 18.61 -1.83 -25.34
C THR A 680 18.53 -0.66 -24.35
N VAL A 681 19.50 0.23 -24.43
CA VAL A 681 19.70 1.31 -23.46
C VAL A 681 19.90 2.59 -24.26
N GLN A 682 18.86 3.41 -24.31
CA GLN A 682 18.93 4.74 -24.90
C GLN A 682 19.19 5.72 -23.75
N MET A 683 20.32 6.42 -23.80
CA MET A 683 20.76 7.29 -22.72
C MET A 683 20.96 8.70 -23.26
N GLN A 684 20.35 9.68 -22.59
CA GLN A 684 20.62 11.09 -22.89
C GLN A 684 22.05 11.46 -22.47
N ARG A 685 22.60 12.50 -23.09
CA ARG A 685 23.97 12.96 -22.85
C ARG A 685 24.13 13.36 -21.38
N ILE A 686 25.08 12.74 -20.66
CA ILE A 686 25.42 13.17 -19.30
C ILE A 686 26.03 14.56 -19.34
N GLU A 687 25.58 15.41 -18.43
CA GLU A 687 26.07 16.77 -18.28
C GLU A 687 27.17 16.88 -17.20
N GLN A 688 27.05 16.16 -16.07
CA GLN A 688 28.03 16.19 -14.98
C GLN A 688 28.11 14.88 -14.16
N PRO A 689 29.29 14.49 -13.64
CA PRO A 689 29.45 13.52 -12.56
C PRO A 689 28.62 13.88 -11.31
N GLY A 690 27.68 13.02 -10.93
CA GLY A 690 26.82 13.15 -9.75
C GLY A 690 25.37 13.56 -10.02
N ARG A 691 25.09 14.13 -11.21
CA ARG A 691 23.76 14.61 -11.63
C ARG A 691 22.89 13.47 -12.18
N LYS A 692 21.58 13.47 -11.88
CA LYS A 692 20.62 12.54 -12.48
C LYS A 692 20.51 12.77 -13.99
N SER A 693 20.62 11.70 -14.76
CA SER A 693 20.37 11.66 -16.21
C SER A 693 19.21 10.71 -16.50
N LYS A 694 18.41 10.98 -17.54
CA LYS A 694 17.33 10.09 -17.97
C LYS A 694 17.88 8.95 -18.83
N ILE A 695 17.62 7.73 -18.38
CA ILE A 695 17.89 6.49 -19.12
C ILE A 695 16.56 5.87 -19.52
N THR A 696 16.35 5.65 -20.83
CA THR A 696 15.29 4.75 -21.30
C THR A 696 15.92 3.37 -21.46
N VAL A 697 15.38 2.40 -20.71
CA VAL A 697 15.76 0.99 -20.82
C VAL A 697 14.60 0.26 -21.47
N GLU A 698 14.91 -0.48 -22.53
CA GLU A 698 13.99 -1.33 -23.27
C GLU A 698 14.45 -2.77 -23.12
N LEU A 699 13.52 -3.69 -22.87
CA LEU A 699 13.80 -5.11 -22.70
C LEU A 699 13.17 -5.89 -23.84
N TRP A 700 13.93 -6.82 -24.42
CA TRP A 700 13.50 -7.66 -25.53
C TRP A 700 13.62 -9.14 -25.15
N ASP A 701 12.56 -9.90 -25.40
CA ASP A 701 12.44 -11.33 -25.10
C ASP A 701 13.14 -12.21 -26.16
N GLU A 702 13.08 -13.55 -26.03
CA GLU A 702 13.66 -14.45 -27.04
C GLU A 702 13.03 -14.30 -28.44
N ARG A 703 11.83 -13.70 -28.55
CA ARG A 703 11.02 -13.53 -29.76
C ARG A 703 11.16 -12.13 -30.38
N GLN A 704 12.05 -11.27 -29.86
CA GLN A 704 12.17 -9.84 -30.22
C GLN A 704 10.88 -9.05 -29.94
N GLN A 705 10.20 -9.35 -28.82
CA GLN A 705 9.05 -8.62 -28.32
C GLN A 705 9.44 -7.79 -27.08
N SER A 706 8.85 -6.60 -26.95
CA SER A 706 9.08 -5.70 -25.81
C SER A 706 8.40 -6.24 -24.55
N VAL A 707 9.07 -6.21 -23.40
CA VAL A 707 8.59 -6.79 -22.14
C VAL A 707 8.80 -5.87 -20.94
N ASP A 708 7.73 -5.60 -20.18
CA ASP A 708 7.81 -4.86 -18.92
C ASP A 708 8.41 -5.73 -17.81
N GLU A 709 9.51 -5.31 -17.17
CA GLU A 709 10.13 -6.04 -16.04
C GLU A 709 10.72 -5.12 -14.96
N LEU A 710 11.19 -5.71 -13.85
CA LEU A 710 11.86 -5.01 -12.77
C LEU A 710 13.37 -4.98 -13.02
N VAL A 711 13.91 -3.80 -13.32
CA VAL A 711 15.32 -3.60 -13.63
C VAL A 711 16.08 -3.01 -12.45
N THR A 712 17.31 -3.47 -12.27
CA THR A 712 18.23 -3.11 -11.21
C THR A 712 19.53 -2.62 -11.81
N ILE A 713 19.97 -1.39 -11.51
CA ILE A 713 21.26 -0.88 -11.99
C ILE A 713 22.31 -1.00 -10.87
N LYS A 714 23.51 -1.46 -11.23
CA LYS A 714 24.72 -1.49 -10.38
C LYS A 714 25.84 -0.67 -11.02
N GLY A 715 26.71 -0.09 -10.19
CA GLY A 715 27.80 0.80 -10.61
C GLY A 715 27.89 2.10 -9.80
N PHE A 716 26.88 2.40 -8.98
CA PHE A 716 26.91 3.48 -8.00
C PHE A 716 27.75 3.07 -6.77
N GLY A 717 28.28 4.05 -6.03
CA GLY A 717 28.89 3.80 -4.72
C GLY A 717 27.84 3.26 -3.74
N ASN A 718 27.96 1.98 -3.38
CA ASN A 718 27.15 1.16 -2.45
C ASN A 718 25.62 1.10 -2.64
N ASN A 719 25.01 2.04 -3.34
CA ASN A 719 23.55 2.11 -3.52
C ASN A 719 23.08 1.26 -4.72
N VAL A 720 21.94 0.57 -4.56
CA VAL A 720 21.31 -0.23 -5.61
C VAL A 720 19.85 0.20 -5.75
N ARG A 721 19.47 0.71 -6.93
CA ARG A 721 18.09 1.12 -7.23
C ARG A 721 17.39 0.08 -8.11
N LYS A 722 16.09 -0.14 -7.85
CA LYS A 722 15.18 -1.00 -8.61
C LYS A 722 14.00 -0.18 -9.13
N PHE A 723 13.53 -0.46 -10.33
CA PHE A 723 12.37 0.19 -10.94
C PHE A 723 11.61 -0.77 -11.86
N LYS A 724 10.28 -0.61 -11.99
CA LYS A 724 9.47 -1.32 -13.00
C LYS A 724 9.52 -0.49 -14.29
N ILE A 725 9.87 -1.11 -15.40
CA ILE A 725 9.79 -0.48 -16.72
C ILE A 725 8.37 -0.63 -17.24
N ASN A 726 7.78 0.50 -17.65
CA ASN A 726 6.54 0.61 -18.41
C ASN A 726 6.79 1.56 -19.62
N ASN A 727 7.82 1.28 -20.43
CA ASN A 727 8.35 2.17 -21.49
C ASN A 727 8.66 3.63 -21.07
N SER A 728 8.90 3.85 -19.77
CA SER A 728 9.13 5.16 -19.16
C SER A 728 10.61 5.42 -18.86
N ALA A 729 11.12 6.60 -19.19
CA ALA A 729 12.50 7.01 -18.86
C ALA A 729 12.72 7.15 -17.34
N VAL A 730 13.87 6.71 -16.84
CA VAL A 730 14.20 6.65 -15.41
C VAL A 730 15.42 7.53 -15.07
N GLU A 731 15.34 8.27 -13.97
CA GLU A 731 16.37 9.23 -13.55
C GLU A 731 17.44 8.62 -12.64
N VAL A 732 18.70 8.68 -13.09
CA VAL A 732 19.82 7.92 -12.54
C VAL A 732 21.09 8.78 -12.48
N ALA A 733 21.72 8.89 -11.31
CA ALA A 733 22.93 9.69 -11.10
C ALA A 733 24.21 8.82 -11.13
N PHE A 734 25.26 9.29 -11.81
CA PHE A 734 26.51 8.54 -12.02
C PHE A 734 27.70 9.13 -11.27
N TYR A 735 28.47 8.30 -10.57
CA TYR A 735 29.59 8.72 -9.72
C TYR A 735 30.91 8.17 -10.26
N GLY A 736 31.97 8.98 -10.26
CA GLY A 736 33.27 8.64 -10.83
C GLY A 736 34.13 9.88 -11.07
N GLU A 737 35.35 9.69 -11.60
CA GLU A 737 36.29 10.78 -11.82
C GLU A 737 36.08 11.46 -13.18
N ALA A 738 36.14 12.79 -13.20
CA ALA A 738 35.90 13.58 -14.41
C ALA A 738 36.89 13.20 -15.53
N ASN A 739 36.41 13.13 -16.77
CA ASN A 739 37.10 12.59 -17.95
C ASN A 739 37.52 11.10 -17.87
N THR A 740 37.02 10.31 -16.91
CA THR A 740 37.23 8.85 -16.89
C THR A 740 36.06 8.06 -17.48
N ASN A 741 36.37 6.86 -17.97
CA ASN A 741 35.38 5.89 -18.45
C ASN A 741 34.90 5.04 -17.28
N ILE A 742 33.72 5.34 -16.74
CA ILE A 742 33.04 4.43 -15.81
C ILE A 742 32.31 3.33 -16.60
N SER A 743 31.96 2.24 -15.92
CA SER A 743 31.12 1.20 -16.53
C SER A 743 29.99 0.80 -15.59
N ILE A 744 28.76 1.00 -16.02
CA ILE A 744 27.55 0.56 -15.31
C ILE A 744 27.15 -0.84 -15.75
N ILE A 745 26.45 -1.57 -14.87
CA ILE A 745 25.89 -2.89 -15.14
C ILE A 745 24.39 -2.81 -14.88
N ILE A 746 23.61 -2.79 -15.95
CA ILE A 746 22.14 -2.81 -15.90
C ILE A 746 21.71 -4.29 -15.88
N ILE A 747 20.86 -4.69 -14.93
CA ILE A 747 20.44 -6.07 -14.71
C ILE A 747 18.91 -6.15 -14.81
N ALA A 748 18.40 -7.01 -15.68
CA ALA A 748 16.98 -7.36 -15.82
C ALA A 748 16.86 -8.87 -15.66
N GLY A 749 15.94 -9.36 -14.80
CA GLY A 749 15.84 -10.79 -14.48
C GLY A 749 17.19 -11.46 -14.20
N SER A 750 17.64 -12.30 -15.13
CA SER A 750 18.94 -12.98 -15.12
C SER A 750 20.02 -12.41 -16.04
N ILE A 751 19.68 -11.46 -16.93
CA ILE A 751 20.62 -10.86 -17.90
C ILE A 751 21.27 -9.59 -17.36
N SER A 752 22.46 -9.26 -17.86
CA SER A 752 23.10 -7.98 -17.55
C SER A 752 23.84 -7.37 -18.73
N LYS A 753 23.70 -6.06 -18.92
CA LYS A 753 24.39 -5.28 -19.94
C LYS A 753 25.41 -4.35 -19.26
N LYS A 754 26.69 -4.52 -19.60
CA LYS A 754 27.73 -3.54 -19.27
C LYS A 754 27.69 -2.40 -20.29
N VAL A 755 27.58 -1.16 -19.81
CA VAL A 755 27.63 0.05 -20.65
C VAL A 755 28.78 0.92 -20.15
N ASN A 756 29.73 1.23 -21.04
CA ASN A 756 30.83 2.14 -20.73
C ASN A 756 30.39 3.58 -21.01
N ILE A 757 30.73 4.50 -20.11
CA ILE A 757 30.23 5.87 -20.08
C ILE A 757 31.41 6.81 -19.80
N THR A 758 31.62 7.78 -20.69
CA THR A 758 32.53 8.91 -20.48
C THR A 758 31.88 9.93 -19.53
N LEU A 759 32.54 10.21 -18.40
CA LEU A 759 32.12 11.30 -17.51
C LEU A 759 32.73 12.64 -17.98
N PRO A 760 31.93 13.69 -18.23
CA PRO A 760 32.45 15.01 -18.61
C PRO A 760 33.10 15.74 -17.42
N LYS A 761 33.75 16.88 -17.70
CA LYS A 761 34.16 17.85 -16.66
C LYS A 761 32.93 18.51 -16.02
N CYS A 762 33.05 18.89 -14.74
CA CYS A 762 32.05 19.71 -14.06
C CYS A 762 31.85 21.05 -14.79
N SER A 763 30.60 21.53 -14.83
CA SER A 763 30.28 22.87 -15.34
C SER A 763 30.67 23.96 -14.34
N CYS A 764 30.79 25.21 -14.81
CA CYS A 764 31.08 26.37 -13.96
C CYS A 764 30.11 26.44 -12.76
N GLY A 765 30.66 26.66 -11.56
CA GLY A 765 29.94 26.57 -10.27
C GLY A 765 30.23 25.31 -9.46
N TYR A 766 30.62 24.20 -10.10
CA TYR A 766 30.88 22.94 -9.43
C TYR A 766 32.37 22.55 -9.44
N LEU A 767 32.89 22.12 -8.28
CA LEU A 767 34.23 21.56 -8.11
C LEU A 767 34.19 20.03 -8.01
N TYR A 768 35.10 19.35 -8.71
CA TYR A 768 35.21 17.90 -8.61
C TYR A 768 35.80 17.46 -7.26
N SER A 769 35.02 16.70 -6.48
CA SER A 769 35.44 16.14 -5.21
C SER A 769 36.08 14.76 -5.38
N LYS A 770 37.39 14.66 -5.13
CA LYS A 770 38.12 13.38 -5.16
C LYS A 770 37.66 12.35 -4.12
N THR A 771 37.14 12.80 -2.98
CA THR A 771 36.60 11.93 -1.92
C THR A 771 35.22 11.39 -2.29
N ASN A 772 34.30 12.26 -2.71
CA ASN A 772 32.90 11.89 -2.97
C ASN A 772 32.63 11.48 -4.43
N LYS A 773 33.66 11.50 -5.30
CA LYS A 773 33.63 11.11 -6.73
C LYS A 773 32.45 11.71 -7.51
N ARG A 774 32.22 13.00 -7.29
CA ARG A 774 31.17 13.80 -7.93
C ARG A 774 31.56 15.26 -8.03
N CYS A 775 30.91 15.99 -8.93
CA CYS A 775 30.88 17.44 -8.92
C CYS A 775 30.07 17.90 -7.70
N LEU A 776 30.76 18.45 -6.69
CA LEU A 776 30.11 19.14 -5.58
C LEU A 776 29.99 20.62 -5.94
N CYS A 777 28.95 21.31 -5.45
CA CYS A 777 28.93 22.75 -5.59
C CYS A 777 30.08 23.41 -4.81
N SER A 778 30.66 24.47 -5.35
CA SER A 778 31.61 25.30 -4.60
C SER A 778 30.88 26.43 -3.91
N ASN A 779 30.92 26.45 -2.57
CA ASN A 779 30.33 27.53 -1.77
C ASN A 779 31.04 28.89 -1.93
N ASN A 780 32.07 28.98 -2.79
CA ASN A 780 32.84 30.20 -3.05
C ASN A 780 32.20 31.09 -4.15
N ILE A 781 31.00 30.77 -4.63
CA ILE A 781 30.22 31.59 -5.58
C ILE A 781 28.78 31.72 -5.05
N PRO A 782 28.19 32.93 -5.00
CA PRO A 782 26.88 33.13 -4.37
C PRO A 782 25.71 32.66 -5.26
N TYR A 783 25.22 31.45 -4.99
CA TYR A 783 23.97 30.88 -5.51
C TYR A 783 23.01 30.59 -4.35
N ASP A 784 21.71 30.91 -4.48
CA ASP A 784 20.72 30.73 -3.41
C ASP A 784 20.57 29.27 -2.98
N VAL A 785 20.46 28.38 -3.98
CA VAL A 785 20.39 26.94 -3.78
C VAL A 785 21.22 26.27 -4.86
N CYS A 786 22.23 25.53 -4.44
CA CYS A 786 23.06 24.73 -5.32
C CYS A 786 22.98 23.27 -4.87
N THR A 787 22.34 22.44 -5.70
CA THR A 787 22.16 21.00 -5.45
C THR A 787 22.96 20.17 -6.43
N ASP A 788 23.11 18.87 -6.16
CA ASP A 788 23.73 17.90 -7.08
C ASP A 788 23.03 17.84 -8.46
N ASP A 789 21.79 18.34 -8.55
CA ASP A 789 20.98 18.31 -9.78
C ASP A 789 20.66 19.68 -10.39
N PHE A 790 20.73 20.81 -9.67
CA PHE A 790 20.38 22.14 -10.18
C PHE A 790 21.11 23.28 -9.46
N ILE A 791 21.49 24.33 -10.20
CA ILE A 791 21.77 25.68 -9.67
C ILE A 791 20.49 26.52 -9.80
N LYS A 792 20.10 27.22 -8.74
CA LYS A 792 19.01 28.21 -8.78
C LYS A 792 19.59 29.63 -8.67
N PHE A 793 19.28 30.47 -9.66
CA PHE A 793 19.68 31.88 -9.70
C PHE A 793 18.59 32.79 -9.12
N GLN A 794 18.99 33.90 -8.50
CA GLN A 794 18.07 34.98 -8.13
C GLN A 794 17.55 35.71 -9.38
N PRO A 795 16.29 36.19 -9.39
CA PRO A 795 15.81 37.11 -10.42
C PRO A 795 16.57 38.45 -10.38
N ASN A 796 16.43 39.24 -11.44
CA ASN A 796 17.00 40.59 -11.58
C ASN A 796 18.55 40.66 -11.58
N LYS A 797 19.26 39.58 -11.92
CA LYS A 797 20.71 39.59 -12.20
C LYS A 797 20.98 39.36 -13.69
N TRP A 798 21.79 40.23 -14.30
CA TRP A 798 22.32 40.12 -15.66
C TRP A 798 23.62 39.32 -15.61
N ILE A 799 23.72 38.31 -16.49
CA ILE A 799 24.79 37.30 -16.47
C ILE A 799 25.65 37.48 -17.72
N ARG A 800 26.97 37.44 -17.55
CA ARG A 800 27.96 37.30 -18.63
C ARG A 800 29.15 36.44 -18.17
N ASN A 801 30.09 37.04 -17.44
CA ASN A 801 31.18 36.33 -16.74
C ASN A 801 30.99 36.32 -15.21
N ASN A 802 30.34 37.35 -14.69
CA ASN A 802 29.99 37.53 -13.27
C ASN A 802 28.54 38.06 -13.17
N PHE A 803 27.99 38.08 -11.95
CA PHE A 803 26.60 38.47 -11.69
C PHE A 803 26.47 39.96 -11.36
N TYR A 804 25.81 40.71 -12.24
CA TYR A 804 25.54 42.15 -12.02
C TYR A 804 24.03 42.38 -11.79
N PRO A 805 23.61 43.24 -10.84
CA PRO A 805 22.20 43.61 -10.72
C PRO A 805 21.70 44.27 -12.01
N CYS A 806 20.61 43.74 -12.59
CA CYS A 806 20.03 44.29 -13.81
C CYS A 806 19.09 45.46 -13.49
N PRO A 807 19.13 46.56 -14.26
CA PRO A 807 18.22 47.67 -14.04
C PRO A 807 16.75 47.30 -14.23
N ILE A 808 15.89 47.99 -13.47
CA ILE A 808 14.46 47.73 -13.37
C ILE A 808 13.81 47.75 -14.77
N ASN A 809 13.14 46.65 -15.12
CA ASN A 809 12.44 46.44 -16.39
C ASN A 809 13.32 46.44 -17.66
N LEU A 810 14.65 46.31 -17.58
CA LEU A 810 15.51 46.13 -18.77
C LEU A 810 15.76 44.65 -19.12
N CYS A 811 16.00 43.81 -18.12
CA CYS A 811 16.05 42.37 -18.28
C CYS A 811 14.64 41.75 -18.32
N ARG A 812 14.48 40.66 -19.05
CA ARG A 812 13.23 39.90 -19.12
C ARG A 812 13.11 38.96 -17.93
N VAL A 813 12.27 39.31 -16.97
CA VAL A 813 11.75 38.32 -16.00
C VAL A 813 10.77 37.41 -16.75
N SER A 814 11.08 36.12 -16.83
CA SER A 814 10.20 35.13 -17.45
C SER A 814 9.00 34.83 -16.55
N SER A 815 7.86 35.46 -16.84
CA SER A 815 6.58 35.12 -16.23
C SER A 815 6.21 33.66 -16.54
N ALA A 816 5.99 32.86 -15.51
CA ALA A 816 5.66 31.44 -15.61
C ALA A 816 4.23 31.21 -16.13
N ASN A 817 4.00 31.49 -17.41
CA ASN A 817 2.79 31.06 -18.10
C ASN A 817 2.92 29.57 -18.43
N ASN A 818 2.03 28.75 -17.86
CA ASN A 818 1.88 27.32 -18.15
C ASN A 818 3.05 26.41 -17.75
N GLY A 819 3.42 26.41 -16.46
CA GLY A 819 3.78 25.19 -15.72
C GLY A 819 5.10 24.46 -15.98
N GLU A 820 5.70 24.51 -17.17
CA GLU A 820 6.85 23.66 -17.55
C GLU A 820 8.10 24.41 -18.06
N ASP A 821 8.02 25.71 -18.33
CA ASP A 821 9.20 26.55 -18.64
C ASP A 821 9.96 26.90 -17.34
N ASP A 822 10.82 25.97 -16.90
CA ASP A 822 11.84 26.23 -15.87
C ASP A 822 12.80 27.34 -16.29
N TYR A 823 13.44 28.01 -15.32
CA TYR A 823 14.29 29.19 -15.55
C TYR A 823 15.63 28.85 -16.24
N TRP A 824 15.60 28.57 -17.55
CA TRP A 824 16.79 28.23 -18.34
C TRP A 824 17.56 29.48 -18.79
N PHE A 825 18.87 29.51 -18.54
CA PHE A 825 19.75 30.57 -19.03
C PHE A 825 19.89 30.51 -20.56
N ASN A 826 19.61 31.63 -21.23
CA ASN A 826 19.80 31.80 -22.67
C ASN A 826 20.17 33.26 -22.97
N GLU A 827 21.44 33.47 -23.36
CA GLU A 827 22.02 34.79 -23.64
C GLU A 827 21.17 35.64 -24.60
N THR A 828 20.56 35.02 -25.61
CA THR A 828 19.74 35.72 -26.63
C THR A 828 18.37 36.19 -26.13
N LYS A 829 17.93 35.76 -24.94
CA LYS A 829 16.59 36.06 -24.39
C LYS A 829 16.61 36.88 -23.09
N GLN A 830 17.79 37.34 -22.66
CA GLN A 830 18.00 38.04 -21.38
C GLN A 830 17.34 39.43 -21.32
N CYS A 831 17.09 40.08 -22.46
CA CYS A 831 16.59 41.46 -22.55
C CYS A 831 15.10 41.56 -22.92
N VAL A 832 14.46 42.68 -22.55
CA VAL A 832 13.10 43.04 -22.99
C VAL A 832 13.08 43.35 -24.50
N SER A 833 11.91 43.18 -25.14
CA SER A 833 11.73 43.29 -26.59
C SER A 833 12.21 44.62 -27.19
N GLY A 834 12.88 44.51 -28.35
CA GLY A 834 13.42 45.64 -29.12
C GLY A 834 14.78 46.17 -28.64
N ARG A 835 15.34 45.63 -27.55
CA ARG A 835 16.68 45.96 -27.04
C ARG A 835 17.74 45.01 -27.59
N ASP A 836 18.97 45.50 -27.68
CA ASP A 836 20.12 44.73 -28.14
C ASP A 836 20.66 43.84 -27.01
N SER A 837 20.68 42.52 -27.22
CA SER A 837 21.17 41.53 -26.24
C SER A 837 22.69 41.55 -26.04
N SER A 838 23.45 42.19 -26.94
CA SER A 838 24.88 42.42 -26.79
C SER A 838 25.23 43.70 -26.01
N SER A 839 24.26 44.62 -25.85
CA SER A 839 24.45 45.87 -25.11
C SER A 839 24.64 45.64 -23.61
N VAL A 840 25.47 46.50 -22.98
CA VAL A 840 25.74 46.43 -21.54
C VAL A 840 24.42 46.57 -20.77
N LEU A 841 24.08 45.58 -19.96
CA LEU A 841 22.88 45.55 -19.12
C LEU A 841 21.56 45.80 -19.90
N CYS A 842 21.48 45.37 -21.17
CA CYS A 842 20.31 45.56 -22.04
C CYS A 842 19.94 47.05 -22.29
N SER A 843 20.91 47.95 -22.20
CA SER A 843 20.64 49.40 -22.15
C SER A 843 20.27 50.05 -23.48
N ASP A 844 20.66 49.49 -24.63
CA ASP A 844 20.46 50.13 -25.93
C ASP A 844 19.35 49.47 -26.77
N CYS A 845 18.64 50.29 -27.55
CA CYS A 845 17.63 49.85 -28.51
C CYS A 845 18.28 49.42 -29.85
N LEU A 846 17.63 48.51 -30.58
CA LEU A 846 18.01 48.15 -31.95
C LEU A 846 17.93 49.37 -32.92
N PRO A 847 18.68 49.38 -34.04
CA PRO A 847 18.64 50.46 -35.02
C PRO A 847 17.22 50.76 -35.55
N ASP A 848 16.88 52.05 -35.66
CA ASP A 848 15.52 52.62 -35.90
C ASP A 848 14.48 52.44 -34.77
N TYR A 849 14.77 51.72 -33.68
CA TYR A 849 13.88 51.63 -32.54
C TYR A 849 14.09 52.81 -31.58
N SER A 850 13.11 53.11 -30.72
CA SER A 850 13.23 54.09 -29.64
C SER A 850 12.43 53.62 -28.42
N VAL A 851 12.82 54.09 -27.23
CA VAL A 851 12.13 53.74 -25.98
C VAL A 851 10.70 54.30 -26.00
N LEU A 852 9.72 53.53 -25.52
CA LEU A 852 8.35 54.02 -25.37
C LEU A 852 8.22 54.96 -24.15
N LEU A 853 7.36 55.98 -24.24
CA LEU A 853 7.04 56.83 -23.08
C LEU A 853 6.45 56.03 -21.91
N CYS A 854 5.66 55.01 -22.21
CA CYS A 854 5.00 54.14 -21.23
C CYS A 854 5.94 53.00 -20.78
N ASN A 855 6.25 52.06 -21.68
CA ASN A 855 7.01 50.83 -21.39
C ASN A 855 8.54 51.03 -21.48
N SER A 856 9.35 50.11 -20.95
CA SER A 856 10.82 50.06 -21.12
C SER A 856 11.24 49.39 -22.44
N SER A 857 10.34 48.65 -23.10
CA SER A 857 10.57 48.08 -24.43
C SER A 857 10.82 49.15 -25.50
N CYS A 858 11.64 48.81 -26.49
CA CYS A 858 11.88 49.66 -27.64
C CYS A 858 10.97 49.27 -28.82
N VAL A 859 10.46 50.25 -29.57
CA VAL A 859 9.62 50.02 -30.76
C VAL A 859 10.04 50.96 -31.89
N LYS A 860 9.90 50.53 -33.15
CA LYS A 860 10.17 51.35 -34.34
C LYS A 860 9.05 52.38 -34.55
N CYS A 861 9.35 53.66 -34.35
CA CYS A 861 8.36 54.74 -34.48
C CYS A 861 8.00 55.02 -35.95
N SER A 862 6.71 55.05 -36.29
CA SER A 862 6.21 55.20 -37.67
C SER A 862 5.88 56.64 -38.11
N GLY A 863 6.12 57.66 -37.27
CA GLY A 863 5.85 59.06 -37.62
C GLY A 863 6.48 60.07 -36.66
N ASN A 864 6.79 61.26 -37.16
CA ASN A 864 7.56 62.27 -36.42
C ASN A 864 6.65 63.24 -35.65
N LYS A 865 6.11 62.79 -34.50
CA LYS A 865 5.28 63.63 -33.61
C LYS A 865 6.16 64.46 -32.67
N ASN A 866 6.08 65.78 -32.77
CA ASN A 866 6.89 66.71 -31.99
C ASN A 866 6.61 66.61 -30.48
N ILE A 867 7.67 66.71 -29.67
CA ILE A 867 7.62 66.71 -28.19
C ILE A 867 6.64 67.75 -27.62
N VAL A 868 6.46 68.88 -28.31
CA VAL A 868 5.49 69.94 -27.98
C VAL A 868 4.06 69.39 -27.83
N PHE A 869 3.65 68.44 -28.69
CA PHE A 869 2.31 67.84 -28.63
C PHE A 869 2.10 67.01 -27.35
N VAL A 870 3.15 66.30 -26.91
CA VAL A 870 3.14 65.55 -25.63
C VAL A 870 3.05 66.53 -24.46
N LEU A 871 3.83 67.62 -24.48
CA LEU A 871 3.80 68.64 -23.42
C LEU A 871 2.44 69.35 -23.31
N VAL A 872 1.76 69.62 -24.44
CA VAL A 872 0.41 70.22 -24.47
C VAL A 872 -0.64 69.26 -23.91
N ILE A 873 -0.61 67.97 -24.29
CA ILE A 873 -1.51 66.95 -23.70
C ILE A 873 -1.27 66.85 -22.19
N THR A 874 -0.01 66.78 -21.75
CA THR A 874 0.31 66.70 -20.32
C THR A 874 -0.18 67.94 -19.56
N LEU A 875 0.00 69.15 -20.10
CA LEU A 875 -0.55 70.37 -19.51
C LEU A 875 -2.08 70.27 -19.32
N GLY A 876 -2.81 69.81 -20.33
CA GLY A 876 -4.26 69.62 -20.26
C GLY A 876 -4.69 68.59 -19.20
N VAL A 877 -4.09 67.40 -19.23
CA VAL A 877 -4.35 66.31 -18.25
C VAL A 877 -4.08 66.77 -16.82
N VAL A 878 -2.96 67.44 -16.60
CA VAL A 878 -2.54 67.94 -15.29
C VAL A 878 -3.42 69.09 -14.80
N SER A 879 -3.89 69.97 -15.70
CA SER A 879 -4.88 71.00 -15.38
C SER A 879 -6.24 70.40 -14.98
N CYS A 880 -6.68 69.33 -15.64
CA CYS A 880 -7.89 68.59 -15.23
C CYS A 880 -7.71 67.96 -13.83
N TYR A 881 -6.54 67.39 -13.53
CA TYR A 881 -6.25 66.82 -12.22
C TYR A 881 -6.22 67.88 -11.10
N ASN A 882 -5.62 69.04 -11.37
CA ASN A 882 -5.65 70.19 -10.45
C ASN A 882 -7.10 70.64 -10.16
N LEU A 883 -7.95 70.70 -11.18
CA LEU A 883 -9.37 71.03 -11.02
C LEU A 883 -10.11 69.99 -10.16
N ILE A 884 -9.87 68.70 -10.37
CA ILE A 884 -10.43 67.61 -9.55
C ILE A 884 -10.00 67.74 -8.08
N ILE A 885 -8.71 67.98 -7.80
CA ILE A 885 -8.21 68.18 -6.43
C ILE A 885 -8.86 69.41 -5.77
N ILE A 886 -9.07 70.50 -6.50
CA ILE A 886 -9.71 71.72 -5.99
C ILE A 886 -11.20 71.47 -5.67
N ILE A 887 -11.94 70.81 -6.56
CA ILE A 887 -13.35 70.48 -6.35
C ILE A 887 -13.52 69.51 -5.17
N ALA A 888 -12.68 68.47 -5.06
CA ALA A 888 -12.76 67.49 -3.99
C ALA A 888 -12.44 68.07 -2.60
N ASN A 889 -11.58 69.09 -2.50
CA ASN A 889 -11.12 69.65 -1.22
C ASN A 889 -12.11 70.59 -0.50
N TYR A 890 -13.37 70.71 -0.98
CA TYR A 890 -14.28 71.81 -0.63
C TYR A 890 -14.46 72.09 0.88
N ASN A 891 -14.45 71.08 1.78
CA ASN A 891 -14.56 71.37 3.22
C ASN A 891 -13.77 70.50 4.25
N SER A 892 -13.49 69.20 4.07
CA SER A 892 -12.56 68.47 4.98
C SER A 892 -11.92 67.17 4.44
N PHE A 893 -11.29 67.24 3.26
CA PHE A 893 -10.75 66.08 2.53
C PHE A 893 -9.30 65.68 2.90
N ALA A 894 -8.56 66.53 3.62
CA ALA A 894 -7.10 66.43 3.71
C ALA A 894 -6.56 65.31 4.64
N TRP A 895 -7.30 64.95 5.70
CA TRP A 895 -6.75 64.12 6.79
C TRP A 895 -6.62 62.63 6.43
N TYR A 896 -7.35 62.13 5.42
CA TYR A 896 -7.20 60.77 4.88
C TYR A 896 -6.44 60.72 3.55
N LEU A 897 -6.46 61.78 2.74
CA LEU A 897 -5.87 61.71 1.41
C LEU A 897 -4.33 61.62 1.42
N ILE A 898 -3.64 62.36 2.29
CA ILE A 898 -2.16 62.29 2.41
C ILE A 898 -1.68 60.87 2.77
N PRO A 899 -2.26 60.18 3.78
CA PRO A 899 -2.00 58.76 4.04
C PRO A 899 -2.26 57.85 2.84
N THR A 900 -3.37 58.06 2.14
CA THR A 900 -3.77 57.22 0.99
C THR A 900 -2.80 57.38 -0.18
N VAL A 901 -2.38 58.62 -0.47
CA VAL A 901 -1.33 58.93 -1.45
C VAL A 901 0.00 58.30 -1.03
N TYR A 902 0.41 58.45 0.24
CA TYR A 902 1.62 57.82 0.75
C TYR A 902 1.59 56.30 0.57
N PHE A 903 0.48 55.65 0.92
CA PHE A 903 0.26 54.21 0.77
C PHE A 903 0.48 53.77 -0.68
N TYR A 904 -0.27 54.32 -1.64
CA TYR A 904 -0.16 53.89 -3.04
C TYR A 904 1.19 54.24 -3.69
N THR A 905 1.83 55.36 -3.33
CA THR A 905 3.21 55.65 -3.80
C THR A 905 4.25 54.69 -3.23
N SER A 906 3.94 53.95 -2.16
CA SER A 906 4.90 53.10 -1.43
C SER A 906 4.67 51.62 -1.72
N VAL A 907 3.42 51.18 -1.93
CA VAL A 907 3.10 49.83 -2.43
C VAL A 907 3.85 49.54 -3.74
N SER A 908 3.88 50.51 -4.68
CA SER A 908 4.60 50.38 -5.96
C SER A 908 6.13 50.32 -5.84
N GLN A 909 6.69 50.63 -4.66
CA GLN A 909 8.13 50.57 -4.37
C GLN A 909 8.49 49.34 -3.51
N ILE A 910 7.53 48.79 -2.77
CA ILE A 910 7.67 47.57 -1.98
C ILE A 910 7.53 46.32 -2.87
N CYS A 911 6.52 46.29 -3.75
CA CYS A 911 6.19 45.09 -4.52
C CYS A 911 7.21 44.78 -5.62
N THR A 912 7.58 43.51 -5.73
CA THR A 912 8.46 43.01 -6.80
C THR A 912 7.66 42.63 -8.06
N ALA A 913 8.31 42.63 -9.23
CA ALA A 913 7.68 42.43 -10.54
C ALA A 913 7.04 41.04 -10.78
N MET A 914 7.04 40.16 -9.79
CA MET A 914 6.39 38.84 -9.83
C MET A 914 4.90 38.87 -9.43
N VAL A 915 4.40 39.99 -8.90
CA VAL A 915 2.97 40.16 -8.56
C VAL A 915 2.28 41.00 -9.65
N ASN A 916 1.46 40.36 -10.49
CA ASN A 916 0.61 41.05 -11.45
C ASN A 916 -0.45 41.90 -10.73
N ILE A 917 -0.27 43.23 -10.71
CA ILE A 917 -1.24 44.16 -10.10
C ILE A 917 -2.45 44.31 -11.06
N PRO A 918 -3.70 44.00 -10.63
CA PRO A 918 -4.86 44.05 -11.52
C PRO A 918 -5.13 45.45 -12.08
N SER A 919 -5.43 45.55 -13.38
CA SER A 919 -5.47 46.81 -14.16
C SER A 919 -6.34 47.93 -13.57
N TRP A 920 -7.36 47.60 -12.78
CA TRP A 920 -8.24 48.56 -12.10
C TRP A 920 -7.66 49.08 -10.78
N MET A 921 -6.88 48.27 -10.05
CA MET A 921 -6.05 48.75 -8.92
C MET A 921 -5.00 49.73 -9.44
N VAL A 922 -4.47 49.48 -10.64
CA VAL A 922 -3.59 50.41 -11.33
C VAL A 922 -4.28 51.72 -11.68
N LEU A 923 -5.60 51.93 -11.51
CA LEU A 923 -6.21 53.26 -11.72
C LEU A 923 -5.65 54.30 -10.74
N MET A 924 -5.50 53.97 -9.45
CA MET A 924 -5.03 54.93 -8.44
C MET A 924 -3.51 55.04 -8.37
N THR A 925 -2.78 53.93 -8.57
CA THR A 925 -1.33 54.02 -8.78
C THR A 925 -0.98 54.65 -10.14
N ASN A 926 -1.80 54.53 -11.19
CA ASN A 926 -1.65 55.34 -12.41
C ASN A 926 -2.06 56.79 -12.20
N ILE A 927 -3.03 57.15 -11.35
CA ILE A 927 -3.27 58.58 -11.06
C ILE A 927 -2.00 59.24 -10.49
N VAL A 928 -1.20 58.50 -9.72
CA VAL A 928 0.14 58.93 -9.26
C VAL A 928 1.22 58.77 -10.35
N SER A 929 1.27 57.64 -11.07
CA SER A 929 2.35 57.32 -12.02
C SER A 929 2.17 57.94 -13.41
N LEU A 930 0.97 58.41 -13.77
CA LEU A 930 0.70 59.28 -14.93
C LEU A 930 1.46 60.60 -14.78
N LEU A 931 1.49 61.13 -13.56
CA LEU A 931 2.21 62.35 -13.17
C LEU A 931 3.72 62.09 -13.03
N GLY A 932 4.13 60.86 -12.72
CA GLY A 932 5.52 60.41 -12.72
C GLY A 932 6.01 59.77 -14.04
N MET A 933 5.18 59.71 -15.09
CA MET A 933 5.38 58.91 -16.31
C MET A 933 5.98 57.50 -16.08
N ASN A 934 5.28 56.68 -15.29
CA ASN A 934 5.56 55.26 -15.00
C ASN A 934 4.30 54.43 -15.31
N ILE A 935 3.77 54.60 -16.53
CA ILE A 935 2.44 54.13 -16.94
C ILE A 935 2.53 52.79 -17.68
N THR A 936 1.84 51.76 -17.17
CA THR A 936 1.49 50.55 -17.93
C THR A 936 -0.01 50.56 -18.23
N PHE A 937 -0.39 51.23 -19.32
CA PHE A 937 -1.74 51.20 -19.88
C PHE A 937 -1.66 50.78 -21.36
N ASP A 938 -2.13 49.58 -21.67
CA ASP A 938 -2.25 49.09 -23.07
C ASP A 938 -3.43 49.72 -23.85
N LEU A 939 -4.15 50.66 -23.21
CA LEU A 939 -5.32 51.36 -23.76
C LEU A 939 -5.00 52.64 -24.56
N MET A 940 -3.74 53.10 -24.58
CA MET A 940 -3.31 54.13 -25.53
C MET A 940 -2.71 53.46 -26.79
N PRO A 941 -3.23 53.72 -28.00
CA PRO A 941 -2.66 53.16 -29.22
C PRO A 941 -1.19 53.55 -29.39
N HIS A 942 -0.35 52.60 -29.82
CA HIS A 942 1.10 52.79 -30.01
C HIS A 942 1.48 54.03 -30.85
N ALA A 943 0.56 54.51 -31.70
CA ALA A 943 0.69 55.73 -32.48
C ALA A 943 0.82 57.04 -31.67
N PHE A 944 0.65 57.03 -30.34
CA PHE A 944 0.74 58.22 -29.48
C PHE A 944 1.96 58.25 -28.53
N SER A 945 2.69 57.15 -28.37
CA SER A 945 3.65 56.96 -27.25
C SER A 945 5.13 56.86 -27.67
N CYS A 946 5.46 57.14 -28.93
CA CYS A 946 6.78 56.91 -29.54
C CYS A 946 7.41 58.25 -30.01
N ILE A 947 8.52 58.65 -29.40
CA ILE A 947 9.34 59.80 -29.81
C ILE A 947 10.64 59.27 -30.43
N LYS A 948 10.98 59.71 -31.65
CA LYS A 948 12.18 59.24 -32.35
C LYS A 948 13.44 59.70 -31.62
N VAL A 949 14.41 58.79 -31.46
CA VAL A 949 15.69 59.00 -30.75
C VAL A 949 15.53 59.32 -29.25
N MET A 950 14.50 58.76 -28.61
CA MET A 950 14.39 58.78 -27.14
C MET A 950 15.10 57.57 -26.51
N ASN A 951 16.03 57.86 -25.60
CA ASN A 951 16.69 56.89 -24.72
C ASN A 951 16.16 56.99 -23.27
N ASP A 952 16.59 56.09 -22.39
CA ASP A 952 16.10 56.04 -21.01
C ASP A 952 16.47 57.29 -20.17
N LEU A 953 17.64 57.91 -20.42
CA LEU A 953 18.01 59.17 -19.75
C LEU A 953 17.08 60.34 -20.14
N ASN A 954 16.73 60.46 -21.42
CA ASN A 954 15.77 61.47 -21.90
C ASN A 954 14.37 61.24 -21.31
N LYS A 955 13.97 59.97 -21.13
CA LYS A 955 12.71 59.59 -20.48
C LYS A 955 12.67 60.01 -19.00
N VAL A 956 13.78 59.88 -18.27
CA VAL A 956 13.92 60.39 -16.88
C VAL A 956 13.89 61.92 -16.85
N LEU A 957 14.61 62.60 -17.74
CA LEU A 957 14.64 64.07 -17.81
C LEU A 957 13.23 64.66 -18.03
N LEU A 958 12.43 64.04 -18.91
CA LEU A 958 11.07 64.49 -19.20
C LEU A 958 10.14 64.43 -17.97
N ARG A 959 10.38 63.55 -16.99
CA ARG A 959 9.64 63.54 -15.69
C ARG A 959 9.83 64.84 -14.92
N VAL A 960 11.06 65.36 -14.88
CA VAL A 960 11.39 66.63 -14.20
C VAL A 960 10.67 67.81 -14.87
N VAL A 961 10.59 67.80 -16.20
CA VAL A 961 9.85 68.83 -16.97
C VAL A 961 8.35 68.79 -16.66
N VAL A 962 7.75 67.60 -16.58
CA VAL A 962 6.32 67.43 -16.24
C VAL A 962 5.99 67.95 -14.83
N LEU A 963 6.88 67.74 -13.85
CA LEU A 963 6.72 68.27 -12.49
C LEU A 963 6.69 69.81 -12.46
N VAL A 964 7.53 70.49 -13.26
CA VAL A 964 7.53 71.96 -13.36
C VAL A 964 6.24 72.47 -14.03
N ILE A 965 5.80 71.81 -15.11
CA ILE A 965 4.54 72.12 -15.79
C ILE A 965 3.34 71.97 -14.83
N TRP A 966 3.39 71.01 -13.90
CA TRP A 966 2.32 70.82 -12.92
C TRP A 966 2.18 71.99 -11.94
N LEU A 967 3.27 72.50 -11.37
CA LEU A 967 3.22 73.65 -10.46
C LEU A 967 2.69 74.91 -11.16
N LEU A 968 3.09 75.13 -12.43
CA LEU A 968 2.58 76.22 -13.26
C LEU A 968 1.09 76.05 -13.58
N SER A 969 0.68 74.85 -13.96
CA SER A 969 -0.72 74.47 -14.17
C SER A 969 -1.57 74.73 -12.92
N PHE A 970 -1.08 74.43 -11.73
CA PHE A 970 -1.84 74.67 -10.50
C PHE A 970 -2.08 76.16 -10.26
N ALA A 971 -1.10 77.03 -10.49
CA ALA A 971 -1.28 78.48 -10.38
C ALA A 971 -2.35 79.01 -11.37
N ILE A 972 -2.37 78.48 -12.60
CA ILE A 972 -3.35 78.83 -13.63
C ILE A 972 -4.76 78.34 -13.23
N VAL A 973 -4.91 77.08 -12.83
CA VAL A 973 -6.22 76.53 -12.43
C VAL A 973 -6.73 77.17 -11.14
N ALA A 974 -5.87 77.47 -10.17
CA ALA A 974 -6.23 78.15 -8.92
C ALA A 974 -6.74 79.58 -9.16
N THR A 975 -6.14 80.32 -10.10
CA THR A 975 -6.60 81.68 -10.44
C THR A 975 -7.91 81.64 -11.21
N LEU A 976 -8.04 80.78 -12.22
CA LEU A 976 -9.28 80.59 -13.00
C LEU A 976 -10.46 80.13 -12.13
N THR A 977 -10.25 79.16 -11.23
CA THR A 977 -11.33 78.64 -10.35
C THR A 977 -11.74 79.64 -9.26
N ASN A 978 -10.81 80.45 -8.74
CA ASN A 978 -11.13 81.55 -7.83
C ASN A 978 -11.94 82.66 -8.52
N TYR A 979 -11.73 82.89 -9.82
CA TYR A 979 -12.49 83.85 -10.63
C TYR A 979 -13.88 83.31 -10.99
N CYS A 980 -13.99 82.10 -11.55
CA CYS A 980 -15.24 81.57 -12.11
C CYS A 980 -16.24 81.04 -11.06
N PHE A 981 -15.77 80.61 -9.88
CA PHE A 981 -16.61 79.90 -8.90
C PHE A 981 -16.60 80.50 -7.48
N HIS A 982 -15.97 81.66 -7.27
CA HIS A 982 -15.86 82.34 -5.96
C HIS A 982 -15.49 81.41 -4.78
N LEU A 983 -14.65 80.40 -5.03
CA LEU A 983 -14.29 79.39 -4.05
C LEU A 983 -13.59 80.00 -2.82
N ARG A 984 -13.91 79.47 -1.63
CA ARG A 984 -13.24 79.87 -0.38
C ARG A 984 -11.73 79.68 -0.51
N LYS A 985 -10.95 80.74 -0.25
CA LYS A 985 -9.46 80.75 -0.32
C LYS A 985 -8.78 79.65 0.51
N GLU A 986 -9.49 79.04 1.47
CA GLU A 986 -9.09 77.82 2.18
C GLU A 986 -8.85 76.64 1.24
N VAL A 987 -9.76 76.38 0.30
CA VAL A 987 -9.79 75.16 -0.52
C VAL A 987 -8.52 75.07 -1.37
N ILE A 988 -8.19 76.17 -2.06
CA ILE A 988 -6.98 76.30 -2.88
C ILE A 988 -5.71 76.05 -2.04
N LYS A 989 -5.64 76.56 -0.80
CA LYS A 989 -4.48 76.34 0.09
C LYS A 989 -4.35 74.88 0.54
N ARG A 990 -5.47 74.18 0.77
CA ARG A 990 -5.49 72.74 1.08
C ARG A 990 -5.13 71.88 -0.14
N SER A 991 -5.57 72.26 -1.34
CA SER A 991 -5.17 71.61 -2.59
C SER A 991 -3.68 71.74 -2.85
N LEU A 992 -3.10 72.94 -2.65
CA LEU A 992 -1.66 73.18 -2.77
C LEU A 992 -0.85 72.27 -1.83
N VAL A 993 -1.27 72.14 -0.57
CA VAL A 993 -0.68 71.24 0.44
C VAL A 993 -0.55 69.79 -0.07
N ILE A 994 -1.59 69.26 -0.71
CA ILE A 994 -1.60 67.89 -1.27
C ILE A 994 -0.68 67.78 -2.49
N ILE A 995 -0.73 68.77 -3.40
CA ILE A 995 0.08 68.77 -4.63
C ILE A 995 1.57 68.90 -4.30
N SER A 996 1.95 69.72 -3.32
CA SER A 996 3.33 69.81 -2.82
C SER A 996 3.85 68.49 -2.25
N PHE A 997 2.99 67.68 -1.61
CA PHE A 997 3.38 66.33 -1.15
C PHE A 997 3.64 65.38 -2.31
N ILE A 998 2.75 65.31 -3.31
CA ILE A 998 2.96 64.41 -4.46
C ILE A 998 4.19 64.83 -5.28
N PHE A 999 4.37 66.14 -5.53
CA PHE A 999 5.54 66.70 -6.20
C PHE A 999 6.84 66.28 -5.48
N TYR A 1000 6.88 66.36 -4.15
CA TYR A 1000 8.00 65.89 -3.34
C TYR A 1000 8.25 64.38 -3.48
N CYS A 1001 7.19 63.55 -3.45
CA CYS A 1001 7.32 62.09 -3.59
C CYS A 1001 7.99 61.70 -4.92
N ILE A 1002 7.57 62.30 -6.04
CA ILE A 1002 8.10 61.99 -7.37
C ILE A 1002 9.53 62.54 -7.53
N LEU A 1003 9.80 63.76 -7.02
CA LEU A 1003 11.13 64.35 -7.06
C LEU A 1003 12.18 63.45 -6.40
N ILE A 1004 11.91 62.97 -5.17
CA ILE A 1004 12.85 62.12 -4.43
C ILE A 1004 13.16 60.82 -5.17
N GLU A 1005 12.16 60.20 -5.80
CA GLU A 1005 12.36 58.99 -6.57
C GLU A 1005 13.31 59.24 -7.76
N VAL A 1006 13.10 60.34 -8.51
CA VAL A 1006 13.98 60.73 -9.63
C VAL A 1006 15.38 61.13 -9.14
N SER A 1007 15.51 61.85 -8.02
CA SER A 1007 16.80 62.21 -7.42
C SER A 1007 17.63 60.99 -7.05
N ILE A 1008 17.02 59.97 -6.45
CA ILE A 1008 17.71 58.75 -6.05
C ILE A 1008 18.05 57.91 -7.29
N GLN A 1009 17.12 57.78 -8.25
CA GLN A 1009 17.36 57.08 -9.53
C GLN A 1009 18.59 57.61 -10.30
N LEU A 1010 18.87 58.91 -10.25
CA LEU A 1010 20.03 59.54 -10.91
C LEU A 1010 21.34 59.45 -10.13
N MET A 1011 21.32 59.11 -8.83
CA MET A 1011 22.53 58.98 -7.99
C MET A 1011 23.08 57.53 -7.94
N LEU A 1012 22.42 56.57 -8.58
CA LEU A 1012 22.83 55.16 -8.57
C LEU A 1012 23.77 54.83 -9.73
N TYR A 1013 24.91 54.24 -9.40
CA TYR A 1013 25.90 53.77 -10.38
C TYR A 1013 26.18 52.28 -10.20
N ILE A 1014 26.77 51.67 -11.22
CA ILE A 1014 27.25 50.29 -11.18
C ILE A 1014 28.70 50.23 -11.68
N ASP A 1015 29.53 49.48 -10.94
CA ASP A 1015 30.91 49.14 -11.31
C ASP A 1015 30.89 47.78 -12.04
N ILE A 1016 31.55 47.68 -13.19
CA ILE A 1016 31.65 46.45 -14.02
C ILE A 1016 33.13 46.12 -14.20
N GLU A 1017 33.51 44.85 -14.06
CA GLU A 1017 34.93 44.47 -14.08
C GLU A 1017 35.59 44.77 -15.43
N GLY A 1018 36.54 45.71 -15.43
CA GLY A 1018 37.30 46.13 -16.61
C GLY A 1018 36.77 47.39 -17.33
N GLU A 1019 35.65 47.99 -16.91
CA GLU A 1019 35.10 49.20 -17.53
C GLU A 1019 34.75 50.32 -16.53
N GLU A 1020 34.57 51.53 -17.05
CA GLU A 1020 34.20 52.71 -16.25
C GLU A 1020 32.80 52.63 -15.65
N ARG A 1021 32.61 53.34 -14.53
CA ARG A 1021 31.32 53.49 -13.83
C ARG A 1021 30.18 53.85 -14.78
N ARG A 1022 29.11 53.04 -14.78
CA ARG A 1022 27.90 53.26 -15.59
C ARG A 1022 26.74 53.77 -14.72
N LEU A 1023 25.85 54.57 -15.30
CA LEU A 1023 24.62 55.02 -14.64
C LEU A 1023 23.61 53.87 -14.55
N PHE A 1024 23.12 53.52 -13.36
CA PHE A 1024 22.28 52.33 -13.17
C PHE A 1024 20.98 52.36 -14.01
N VAL A 1025 20.34 53.53 -14.14
CA VAL A 1025 19.07 53.68 -14.87
C VAL A 1025 19.23 53.80 -16.39
N ALA A 1026 20.42 54.14 -16.89
CA ALA A 1026 20.74 54.14 -18.32
C ALA A 1026 22.21 53.72 -18.57
N PRO A 1027 22.53 52.41 -18.49
CA PRO A 1027 23.92 51.93 -18.43
C PRO A 1027 24.84 52.29 -19.61
N SER A 1028 24.32 52.58 -20.80
CA SER A 1028 25.16 53.07 -21.90
C SER A 1028 25.72 54.48 -21.65
N GLN A 1029 25.20 55.21 -20.65
CA GLN A 1029 25.75 56.49 -20.20
C GLN A 1029 26.79 56.32 -19.08
N HIS A 1030 27.95 56.95 -19.26
CA HIS A 1030 29.02 56.98 -18.25
C HIS A 1030 28.62 57.85 -17.07
N TYR A 1031 28.83 57.36 -15.84
CA TYR A 1031 28.48 58.08 -14.62
C TYR A 1031 29.33 59.35 -14.46
N PHE A 1032 28.71 60.44 -13.98
CA PHE A 1032 29.28 61.80 -13.91
C PHE A 1032 29.84 62.43 -15.22
N LYS A 1033 29.68 61.80 -16.41
CA LYS A 1033 30.15 62.35 -17.69
C LYS A 1033 28.97 62.73 -18.62
N GLY A 1034 29.24 63.61 -19.58
CA GLY A 1034 28.29 63.96 -20.64
C GLY A 1034 26.98 64.59 -20.12
N PRO A 1035 25.81 64.31 -20.74
CA PRO A 1035 24.56 64.97 -20.38
C PRO A 1035 24.09 64.68 -18.94
N HIS A 1036 24.50 63.54 -18.37
CA HIS A 1036 24.15 63.17 -17.00
C HIS A 1036 24.68 64.17 -15.96
N GLN A 1037 25.87 64.74 -16.17
CA GLN A 1037 26.52 65.65 -15.21
C GLN A 1037 25.65 66.88 -14.89
N TRP A 1038 25.10 67.53 -15.92
CA TRP A 1038 24.27 68.73 -15.76
C TRP A 1038 22.90 68.42 -15.14
N ILE A 1039 22.30 67.29 -15.52
CA ILE A 1039 21.03 66.83 -14.95
C ILE A 1039 21.19 66.53 -13.45
N LEU A 1040 22.28 65.84 -13.08
CA LEU A 1040 22.57 65.50 -11.70
C LEU A 1040 22.79 66.75 -10.83
N ILE A 1041 23.54 67.74 -11.30
CA ILE A 1041 23.75 69.01 -10.59
C ILE A 1041 22.41 69.71 -10.33
N PHE A 1042 21.57 69.85 -11.36
CA PHE A 1042 20.24 70.47 -11.22
C PHE A 1042 19.38 69.76 -10.17
N VAL A 1043 19.32 68.42 -10.24
CA VAL A 1043 18.48 67.61 -9.36
C VAL A 1043 19.00 67.59 -7.91
N VAL A 1044 20.32 67.56 -7.68
CA VAL A 1044 20.91 67.63 -6.33
C VAL A 1044 20.66 68.98 -5.67
N VAL A 1045 20.84 70.10 -6.40
CA VAL A 1045 20.53 71.45 -5.88
C VAL A 1045 19.05 71.56 -5.51
N PHE A 1046 18.15 71.08 -6.38
CA PHE A 1046 16.71 71.17 -6.14
C PHE A 1046 16.24 70.24 -5.00
N PHE A 1047 16.84 69.06 -4.86
CA PHE A 1047 16.63 68.16 -3.71
C PHE A 1047 17.08 68.81 -2.39
N ALA A 1048 18.24 69.47 -2.36
CA ALA A 1048 18.73 70.17 -1.18
C ALA A 1048 17.79 71.32 -0.74
N ILE A 1049 17.25 72.09 -1.69
CA ILE A 1049 16.24 73.12 -1.44
C ILE A 1049 14.97 72.51 -0.82
N CYS A 1050 14.50 71.37 -1.35
CA CYS A 1050 13.33 70.68 -0.80
C CYS A 1050 13.58 70.10 0.61
N LEU A 1051 14.77 69.59 0.88
CA LEU A 1051 15.16 69.11 2.21
C LEU A 1051 15.18 70.26 3.24
N MET A 1052 15.74 71.42 2.85
CA MET A 1052 15.75 72.62 3.68
C MET A 1052 14.34 73.13 3.98
N PHE A 1053 13.44 73.11 2.99
CA PHE A 1053 12.04 73.50 3.18
C PHE A 1053 11.31 72.61 4.21
N LEU A 1054 11.60 71.30 4.24
CA LEU A 1054 11.02 70.41 5.25
C LEU A 1054 11.59 70.61 6.65
N LEU A 1055 12.90 70.87 6.77
CA LEU A 1055 13.51 71.20 8.07
C LEU A 1055 12.87 72.47 8.64
N LEU A 1056 12.59 73.47 7.80
CA LEU A 1056 11.86 74.68 8.19
C LEU A 1056 10.42 74.36 8.65
N ILE A 1057 9.64 73.57 7.89
CA ILE A 1057 8.28 73.17 8.30
C ILE A 1057 8.31 72.41 9.64
N PHE A 1058 9.27 71.51 9.84
CA PHE A 1058 9.41 70.74 11.08
C PHE A 1058 9.67 71.64 12.29
N ILE A 1059 10.66 72.53 12.18
CA ILE A 1059 11.00 73.53 13.21
C ILE A 1059 9.79 74.42 13.53
N PHE A 1060 9.16 75.01 12.50
CA PHE A 1060 7.99 75.88 12.68
C PHE A 1060 6.75 75.14 13.23
N SER A 1061 6.62 73.83 13.01
CA SER A 1061 5.54 73.02 13.57
C SER A 1061 5.74 72.67 15.05
N ILE A 1062 6.97 72.72 15.56
CA ILE A 1062 7.29 72.58 16.99
C ILE A 1062 7.00 73.90 17.72
N PHE A 1063 7.49 75.03 17.20
CA PHE A 1063 7.33 76.35 17.82
C PHE A 1063 5.94 76.97 17.64
N TYR A 1064 4.98 76.27 17.03
CA TYR A 1064 3.64 76.80 16.72
C TYR A 1064 2.88 77.33 17.95
N LYS A 1065 3.15 76.80 19.15
CA LYS A 1065 2.41 77.12 20.39
C LYS A 1065 2.98 78.32 21.17
N ASP A 1066 4.25 78.67 20.95
CA ASP A 1066 5.00 79.65 21.74
C ASP A 1066 5.29 80.90 20.88
N GLU A 1067 4.23 81.52 20.33
CA GLU A 1067 4.36 82.63 19.37
C GLU A 1067 5.15 83.83 19.94
N ASP A 1068 5.02 84.09 21.25
CA ASP A 1068 5.68 85.19 21.98
C ASP A 1068 7.20 85.01 22.15
N LYS A 1069 7.76 83.83 21.85
CA LYS A 1069 9.20 83.53 21.98
C LYS A 1069 9.98 83.63 20.67
N ILE A 1070 9.33 83.97 19.56
CA ILE A 1070 9.93 83.93 18.22
C ILE A 1070 10.49 85.31 17.83
N ASN A 1071 11.81 85.39 17.65
CA ASN A 1071 12.54 86.59 17.22
C ASN A 1071 11.96 87.18 15.92
N ASN A 1072 11.78 88.51 15.86
CA ASN A 1072 11.04 89.26 14.83
C ASN A 1072 11.31 88.84 13.37
N THR A 1073 12.58 88.63 12.99
CA THR A 1073 12.94 88.22 11.61
C THR A 1073 12.40 86.83 11.27
N ILE A 1074 12.43 85.90 12.24
CA ILE A 1074 11.87 84.55 12.13
C ILE A 1074 10.33 84.63 12.19
N HIS A 1075 9.79 85.51 13.03
CA HIS A 1075 8.35 85.74 13.18
C HIS A 1075 7.70 86.16 11.85
N TYR A 1076 8.34 87.00 11.04
CA TYR A 1076 7.85 87.37 9.70
C TYR A 1076 7.72 86.18 8.74
N TYR A 1077 8.76 85.34 8.63
CA TYR A 1077 8.70 84.14 7.78
C TYR A 1077 7.75 83.07 8.34
N PHE A 1078 7.71 82.92 9.66
CA PHE A 1078 6.75 82.07 10.36
C PHE A 1078 5.32 82.51 10.02
N PHE A 1079 4.96 83.79 10.18
CA PHE A 1079 3.63 84.31 9.86
C PHE A 1079 3.23 84.05 8.40
N LYS A 1080 4.18 84.12 7.46
CA LYS A 1080 3.96 83.86 6.03
C LYS A 1080 3.72 82.37 5.72
N LEU A 1081 4.35 81.46 6.47
CA LEU A 1081 4.18 79.99 6.36
C LEU A 1081 3.08 79.43 7.28
N LYS A 1082 2.69 80.15 8.33
CA LYS A 1082 1.71 79.77 9.35
C LYS A 1082 0.39 79.26 8.73
N PRO A 1083 -0.19 79.87 7.68
CA PRO A 1083 -1.39 79.31 7.03
C PRO A 1083 -1.16 77.91 6.45
N PHE A 1084 -0.02 77.68 5.78
CA PHE A 1084 0.31 76.41 5.14
C PHE A 1084 0.47 75.29 6.18
N ILE A 1085 1.20 75.57 7.27
CA ILE A 1085 1.37 74.67 8.42
C ILE A 1085 0.02 74.42 9.12
N THR A 1086 -0.83 75.45 9.24
CA THR A 1086 -2.18 75.32 9.84
C THR A 1086 -3.08 74.38 9.05
N TYR A 1087 -2.99 74.34 7.72
CA TYR A 1087 -3.75 73.37 6.91
C TYR A 1087 -3.19 71.95 6.98
N PHE A 1088 -1.86 71.77 7.00
CA PHE A 1088 -1.24 70.47 7.28
C PHE A 1088 -1.64 69.92 8.67
N ALA A 1089 -1.67 70.80 9.68
CA ALA A 1089 -1.95 70.43 11.07
C ALA A 1089 -3.46 70.34 11.43
N LYS A 1090 -4.37 70.55 10.46
CA LYS A 1090 -5.81 70.65 10.73
C LYS A 1090 -6.42 69.29 11.10
N GLY A 1091 -6.67 69.10 12.41
CA GLY A 1091 -7.25 67.88 12.99
C GLY A 1091 -6.32 67.12 13.94
N LEU A 1092 -5.03 67.46 13.96
CA LEU A 1092 -4.06 66.96 14.93
C LEU A 1092 -4.33 67.52 16.34
N GLU A 1093 -3.88 66.80 17.37
CA GLU A 1093 -3.72 67.39 18.70
C GLU A 1093 -2.70 68.55 18.68
N GLU A 1094 -2.95 69.63 19.43
CA GLU A 1094 -2.09 70.81 19.42
C GLU A 1094 -0.66 70.53 19.85
N ASN A 1095 -0.46 69.66 20.83
CA ASN A 1095 0.87 69.26 21.30
C ASN A 1095 1.59 68.28 20.34
N LYS A 1096 0.91 67.82 19.27
CA LYS A 1096 1.40 66.80 18.31
C LYS A 1096 1.52 67.31 16.87
N ARG A 1097 1.38 68.63 16.63
CA ARG A 1097 1.35 69.22 15.27
C ARG A 1097 2.63 69.03 14.44
N TRP A 1098 3.79 68.80 15.07
CA TRP A 1098 5.05 68.47 14.39
C TRP A 1098 5.00 67.21 13.51
N ILE A 1099 4.02 66.33 13.74
CA ILE A 1099 3.80 65.08 13.00
C ILE A 1099 3.36 65.31 11.54
N CYS A 1100 3.00 66.54 11.16
CA CYS A 1100 2.78 66.90 9.74
C CYS A 1100 3.95 66.48 8.82
N CYS A 1101 5.18 66.52 9.34
CA CYS A 1101 6.37 66.14 8.57
C CYS A 1101 6.59 64.62 8.46
N PHE A 1102 5.87 63.80 9.24
CA PHE A 1102 6.08 62.35 9.31
C PHE A 1102 6.00 61.68 7.93
N TYR A 1103 4.98 62.01 7.14
CA TYR A 1103 4.79 61.44 5.80
C TYR A 1103 5.92 61.78 4.81
N PHE A 1104 6.55 62.95 4.96
CA PHE A 1104 7.71 63.33 4.16
C PHE A 1104 8.96 62.54 4.58
N PHE A 1105 9.27 62.50 5.88
CA PHE A 1105 10.39 61.71 6.41
C PHE A 1105 10.24 60.21 6.12
N ALA A 1106 9.04 59.65 6.28
CA ALA A 1106 8.73 58.25 5.95
C ALA A 1106 8.95 57.95 4.46
N LYS A 1107 8.65 58.89 3.55
CA LYS A 1107 8.89 58.70 2.11
C LYS A 1107 10.37 58.79 1.75
N LEU A 1108 11.09 59.75 2.31
CA LEU A 1108 12.55 59.87 2.16
C LEU A 1108 13.24 58.58 2.65
N LEU A 1109 12.91 58.12 3.86
CA LEU A 1109 13.48 56.92 4.48
C LEU A 1109 13.29 55.69 3.59
N MET A 1110 12.04 55.37 3.22
CA MET A 1110 11.73 54.22 2.36
C MET A 1110 12.46 54.29 1.01
N THR A 1111 12.46 55.46 0.34
CA THR A 1111 13.07 55.58 -0.98
C THR A 1111 14.61 55.50 -0.93
N THR A 1112 15.24 56.04 0.13
CA THR A 1112 16.71 55.93 0.31
C THR A 1112 17.18 54.51 0.61
N LEU A 1113 16.43 53.74 1.41
CA LEU A 1113 16.73 52.34 1.69
C LEU A 1113 16.68 51.49 0.42
N ILE A 1114 15.67 51.71 -0.43
CA ILE A 1114 15.53 51.04 -1.72
C ILE A 1114 16.68 51.41 -2.66
N GLY A 1115 17.06 52.69 -2.73
CA GLY A 1115 18.21 53.13 -3.53
C GLY A 1115 19.50 52.42 -3.11
N LEU A 1116 19.86 52.48 -1.83
CA LEU A 1116 21.07 51.84 -1.28
C LEU A 1116 21.05 50.31 -1.44
N GLY A 1117 19.86 49.70 -1.38
CA GLY A 1117 19.66 48.26 -1.57
C GLY A 1117 19.97 47.73 -2.97
N SER A 1118 20.03 48.60 -3.99
CA SER A 1118 20.29 48.22 -5.39
C SER A 1118 21.62 47.48 -5.61
N CYS A 1119 22.55 47.61 -4.65
CA CYS A 1119 23.90 47.01 -4.69
C CYS A 1119 24.10 45.91 -3.63
N ALA A 1120 23.02 45.42 -2.99
CA ALA A 1120 23.08 44.44 -1.91
C ALA A 1120 22.21 43.19 -2.20
N ASP A 1121 22.35 42.14 -1.40
CA ASP A 1121 21.57 40.91 -1.59
C ASP A 1121 20.07 41.12 -1.38
N VAL A 1122 19.29 40.68 -2.38
CA VAL A 1122 17.85 40.93 -2.53
C VAL A 1122 17.03 40.57 -1.27
N PRO A 1123 17.24 39.40 -0.60
CA PRO A 1123 16.44 39.05 0.58
C PRO A 1123 16.66 39.99 1.76
N LEU A 1124 17.87 40.52 1.94
CA LEU A 1124 18.19 41.45 3.02
C LEU A 1124 17.45 42.78 2.83
N LEU A 1125 17.36 43.26 1.58
CA LEU A 1125 16.63 44.49 1.24
C LEU A 1125 15.13 44.37 1.54
N GLU A 1126 14.49 43.27 1.13
CA GLU A 1126 13.04 43.08 1.38
C GLU A 1126 12.73 42.99 2.88
N MET A 1127 13.61 42.35 3.68
CA MET A 1127 13.53 42.40 5.14
C MET A 1127 13.63 43.84 5.68
N TRP A 1128 14.58 44.65 5.20
CA TRP A 1128 14.69 46.06 5.62
C TRP A 1128 13.47 46.90 5.25
N LYS A 1129 12.81 46.66 4.10
CA LYS A 1129 11.53 47.31 3.76
C LYS A 1129 10.44 46.94 4.77
N ALA A 1130 10.29 45.66 5.09
CA ALA A 1130 9.28 45.18 6.04
C ALA A 1130 9.51 45.71 7.46
N VAL A 1131 10.76 45.63 7.97
CA VAL A 1131 11.15 46.20 9.27
C VAL A 1131 10.88 47.72 9.31
N THR A 1132 11.18 48.46 8.25
CA THR A 1132 10.93 49.91 8.21
C THR A 1132 9.43 50.22 8.25
N CYS A 1133 8.60 49.46 7.54
CA CYS A 1133 7.14 49.61 7.62
C CYS A 1133 6.60 49.33 9.05
N LEU A 1134 7.13 48.30 9.72
CA LEU A 1134 6.77 47.97 11.10
C LEU A 1134 7.22 49.06 12.11
N VAL A 1135 8.41 49.65 11.93
CA VAL A 1135 8.88 50.78 12.78
C VAL A 1135 8.02 52.03 12.59
N LEU A 1136 7.64 52.35 11.35
CA LEU A 1136 6.74 53.47 11.04
C LEU A 1136 5.32 53.24 11.60
N LEU A 1137 4.80 52.01 11.53
CA LEU A 1137 3.56 51.60 12.16
C LEU A 1137 3.61 51.72 13.68
N TRP A 1138 4.65 51.18 14.31
CA TRP A 1138 4.86 51.22 15.77
C TRP A 1138 4.92 52.65 16.31
N PHE A 1139 5.58 53.55 15.57
CA PHE A 1139 5.61 54.98 15.89
C PHE A 1139 4.19 55.60 15.88
N LEU A 1140 3.37 55.31 14.87
CA LEU A 1140 1.98 55.81 14.82
C LEU A 1140 1.09 55.20 15.93
N LEU A 1141 1.25 53.91 16.22
CA LEU A 1141 0.56 53.20 17.30
C LEU A 1141 0.86 53.81 18.68
N MET A 1142 2.12 54.21 18.92
CA MET A 1142 2.52 54.89 20.16
C MET A 1142 1.99 56.32 20.25
N VAL A 1143 2.08 57.09 19.16
CA VAL A 1143 1.88 58.55 19.23
C VAL A 1143 0.42 58.99 19.05
N LYS A 1144 -0.41 58.23 18.32
CA LYS A 1144 -1.87 58.48 18.10
C LYS A 1144 -2.19 59.97 17.86
N PRO A 1145 -1.90 60.51 16.66
CA PRO A 1145 -1.70 61.95 16.47
C PRO A 1145 -2.96 62.84 16.33
N TYR A 1146 -4.14 62.28 16.07
CA TYR A 1146 -5.41 63.00 15.87
C TYR A 1146 -6.31 62.98 17.11
N LYS A 1147 -7.14 64.04 17.27
CA LYS A 1147 -8.09 64.16 18.40
C LYS A 1147 -9.26 63.16 18.39
N LYS A 1148 -9.66 62.58 17.24
CA LYS A 1148 -10.74 61.57 17.14
C LYS A 1148 -10.15 60.16 16.96
N LYS A 1149 -10.68 59.13 17.67
CA LYS A 1149 -10.18 57.72 17.60
C LYS A 1149 -10.19 57.22 16.14
N GLU A 1150 -11.30 57.44 15.43
CA GLU A 1150 -11.51 57.05 14.02
C GLU A 1150 -10.36 57.50 13.11
N LYS A 1151 -9.96 58.77 13.21
CA LYS A 1151 -8.90 59.36 12.37
C LYS A 1151 -7.53 58.73 12.66
N ASN A 1152 -7.27 58.30 13.90
CA ASN A 1152 -6.07 57.52 14.23
C ASN A 1152 -6.12 56.10 13.66
N ILE A 1153 -7.27 55.42 13.77
CA ILE A 1153 -7.41 54.03 13.29
C ILE A 1153 -7.22 53.95 11.79
N PHE A 1154 -7.74 54.90 11.00
CA PHE A 1154 -7.50 54.90 9.55
C PHE A 1154 -6.01 55.00 9.18
N HIS A 1155 -5.23 55.82 9.90
CA HIS A 1155 -3.78 55.93 9.68
C HIS A 1155 -3.06 54.64 10.06
N ILE A 1156 -3.46 53.99 11.16
CA ILE A 1156 -2.96 52.68 11.58
C ILE A 1156 -3.31 51.60 10.53
N LEU A 1157 -4.55 51.59 10.00
CA LEU A 1157 -5.03 50.64 8.99
C LEU A 1157 -4.24 50.73 7.68
N CYS A 1158 -3.84 51.94 7.27
CA CYS A 1158 -2.97 52.13 6.11
C CYS A 1158 -1.57 51.52 6.33
N PHE A 1159 -0.96 51.73 7.50
CA PHE A 1159 0.39 51.23 7.80
C PHE A 1159 0.43 49.74 8.17
N THR A 1160 -0.61 49.18 8.81
CA THR A 1160 -0.75 47.72 9.00
C THR A 1160 -0.83 47.03 7.65
N SER A 1161 -1.73 47.46 6.76
CA SER A 1161 -1.86 46.95 5.40
C SER A 1161 -0.52 47.02 4.63
N LEU A 1162 0.21 48.13 4.76
CA LEU A 1162 1.52 48.30 4.12
C LEU A 1162 2.59 47.35 4.68
N SER A 1163 2.62 47.16 6.01
CA SER A 1163 3.54 46.21 6.65
C SER A 1163 3.23 44.75 6.32
N LEU A 1164 1.95 44.38 6.24
CA LEU A 1164 1.51 43.04 5.83
C LEU A 1164 1.89 42.77 4.37
N ILE A 1165 1.66 43.73 3.47
CA ILE A 1165 2.10 43.65 2.07
C ILE A 1165 3.62 43.45 1.97
N ALA A 1166 4.42 44.19 2.75
CA ALA A 1166 5.87 44.03 2.77
C ALA A 1166 6.32 42.66 3.33
N SER A 1167 5.69 42.19 4.42
CA SER A 1167 5.96 40.86 5.00
C SER A 1167 5.59 39.72 4.06
N ILE A 1168 4.47 39.83 3.34
CA ILE A 1168 4.03 38.85 2.33
C ILE A 1168 4.99 38.84 1.13
N ASN A 1169 5.43 39.99 0.63
CA ASN A 1169 6.42 40.07 -0.45
C ASN A 1169 7.75 39.40 -0.05
N ASN A 1170 8.19 39.60 1.20
CA ASN A 1170 9.37 38.92 1.75
C ASN A 1170 9.18 37.39 1.86
N SER A 1171 8.03 36.91 2.36
CA SER A 1171 7.78 35.46 2.47
C SER A 1171 7.66 34.76 1.11
N ILE A 1172 7.11 35.43 0.09
CA ILE A 1172 7.03 34.92 -1.29
C ILE A 1172 8.44 34.68 -1.85
N GLN A 1173 9.37 35.62 -1.68
CA GLN A 1173 10.75 35.47 -2.17
C GLN A 1173 11.50 34.31 -1.47
N PHE A 1174 11.21 34.03 -0.19
CA PHE A 1174 11.77 32.87 0.51
C PHE A 1174 11.14 31.52 0.10
N GLN A 1175 9.99 31.48 -0.59
CA GLN A 1175 9.28 30.24 -0.94
C GLN A 1175 8.85 30.19 -2.43
N PHE A 1176 9.84 30.23 -3.30
CA PHE A 1176 9.74 30.19 -4.78
C PHE A 1176 8.92 29.06 -5.45
N SER A 1177 8.36 28.08 -4.72
CA SER A 1177 7.61 26.95 -5.30
C SER A 1177 6.09 27.06 -5.20
N ILE A 1178 5.55 28.08 -4.50
CA ILE A 1178 4.13 28.10 -4.10
C ILE A 1178 3.18 28.61 -5.20
N TYR A 1179 3.66 29.34 -6.20
CA TYR A 1179 2.79 30.00 -7.19
C TYR A 1179 1.95 29.07 -8.09
N ASN A 1180 2.36 27.80 -8.26
CA ASN A 1180 1.59 26.78 -9.01
C ASN A 1180 0.72 25.88 -8.10
N THR A 1181 0.53 26.25 -6.82
CA THR A 1181 -0.36 25.55 -5.88
C THR A 1181 -1.53 26.43 -5.46
N SER A 1182 -2.63 25.83 -4.98
CA SER A 1182 -3.85 26.55 -4.58
C SER A 1182 -3.63 27.63 -3.52
N SER A 1183 -2.60 27.49 -2.68
CA SER A 1183 -2.17 28.50 -1.71
C SER A 1183 -1.58 29.76 -2.35
N GLY A 1184 -0.94 29.67 -3.51
CA GLY A 1184 -0.44 30.84 -4.25
C GLY A 1184 -1.57 31.77 -4.72
N ILE A 1185 -2.66 31.17 -5.22
CA ILE A 1185 -3.89 31.89 -5.61
C ILE A 1185 -4.52 32.58 -4.38
N PHE A 1186 -4.57 31.88 -3.24
CA PHE A 1186 -5.10 32.44 -1.98
C PHE A 1186 -4.29 33.65 -1.47
N ILE A 1187 -2.96 33.57 -1.51
CA ILE A 1187 -2.07 34.69 -1.14
C ILE A 1187 -2.27 35.89 -2.07
N HIS A 1188 -2.49 35.65 -3.38
CA HIS A 1188 -2.79 36.72 -4.34
C HIS A 1188 -4.11 37.45 -4.02
N TYR A 1189 -5.16 36.72 -3.61
CA TYR A 1189 -6.42 37.34 -3.16
C TYR A 1189 -6.26 38.14 -1.86
N ILE A 1190 -5.49 37.65 -0.88
CA ILE A 1190 -5.19 38.41 0.35
C ILE A 1190 -4.47 39.73 0.01
N TYR A 1191 -3.45 39.69 -0.86
CA TYR A 1191 -2.75 40.88 -1.32
C TYR A 1191 -3.71 41.90 -1.97
N LEU A 1192 -4.62 41.43 -2.83
CA LEU A 1192 -5.62 42.27 -3.49
C LEU A 1192 -6.58 42.93 -2.50
N ILE A 1193 -7.02 42.20 -1.47
CA ILE A 1193 -7.89 42.76 -0.41
C ILE A 1193 -7.15 43.85 0.38
N LEU A 1194 -5.96 43.54 0.91
CA LEU A 1194 -5.16 44.47 1.71
C LEU A 1194 -4.85 45.78 0.98
N ALA A 1195 -4.57 45.71 -0.32
CA ALA A 1195 -4.22 46.88 -1.11
C ALA A 1195 -5.43 47.72 -1.55
N VAL A 1196 -6.67 47.28 -1.31
CA VAL A 1196 -7.92 47.95 -1.70
C VAL A 1196 -8.65 48.57 -0.49
N LEU A 1197 -8.44 48.05 0.72
CA LEU A 1197 -9.06 48.55 1.96
C LEU A 1197 -8.96 50.09 2.16
N PRO A 1198 -7.82 50.76 1.94
CA PRO A 1198 -7.74 52.22 2.10
C PRO A 1198 -8.65 53.01 1.14
N LEU A 1199 -8.88 52.51 -0.08
CA LEU A 1199 -9.80 53.15 -1.03
C LEU A 1199 -11.27 52.95 -0.67
N ILE A 1200 -11.64 51.76 -0.15
CA ILE A 1200 -13.00 51.51 0.32
C ILE A 1200 -13.35 52.48 1.45
N PHE A 1201 -12.45 52.65 2.43
CA PHE A 1201 -12.66 53.57 3.55
C PHE A 1201 -12.73 55.04 3.10
N CYS A 1202 -11.83 55.48 2.19
CA CYS A 1202 -11.89 56.82 1.60
C CYS A 1202 -13.20 57.08 0.82
N ALA A 1203 -13.70 56.09 0.07
CA ALA A 1203 -14.95 56.19 -0.66
C ALA A 1203 -16.18 56.19 0.27
N TYR A 1204 -16.12 55.43 1.37
CA TYR A 1204 -17.13 55.43 2.43
C TYR A 1204 -17.24 56.81 3.09
N GLU A 1205 -16.12 57.39 3.55
CA GLU A 1205 -16.07 58.72 4.16
C GLU A 1205 -16.54 59.84 3.21
N ALA A 1206 -16.18 59.78 1.93
CA ALA A 1206 -16.70 60.72 0.93
C ALA A 1206 -18.23 60.58 0.75
N LYS A 1207 -18.76 59.36 0.80
CA LYS A 1207 -20.18 59.06 0.64
C LYS A 1207 -21.01 59.46 1.86
N THR A 1208 -20.54 59.17 3.08
CA THR A 1208 -21.21 59.58 4.33
C THR A 1208 -21.28 61.10 4.43
N PHE A 1209 -20.17 61.81 4.19
CA PHE A 1209 -20.13 63.27 4.22
C PHE A 1209 -21.07 63.90 3.17
N SER A 1210 -21.17 63.30 1.97
CA SER A 1210 -22.12 63.77 0.94
C SER A 1210 -23.60 63.61 1.35
N ARG A 1211 -23.94 62.55 2.10
CA ARG A 1211 -25.29 62.32 2.63
C ARG A 1211 -25.62 63.32 3.74
N VAL A 1212 -24.72 63.52 4.71
CA VAL A 1212 -24.91 64.48 5.80
C VAL A 1212 -25.13 65.90 5.26
N ARG A 1213 -24.34 66.35 4.27
CA ARG A 1213 -24.54 67.66 3.63
C ARG A 1213 -25.87 67.78 2.88
N LYS A 1214 -26.35 66.70 2.24
CA LYS A 1214 -27.65 66.72 1.54
C LYS A 1214 -28.84 66.85 2.49
N ASN A 1215 -28.73 66.34 3.71
CA ASN A 1215 -29.83 66.36 4.67
C ASN A 1215 -29.89 67.65 5.51
N ASN A 1216 -28.73 68.27 5.81
CA ASN A 1216 -28.64 69.29 6.87
C ASN A 1216 -28.31 70.72 6.41
N GLY A 1217 -28.07 70.95 5.12
CA GLY A 1217 -27.78 72.29 4.58
C GLY A 1217 -26.33 72.77 4.76
N GLU A 1218 -26.06 74.03 4.41
CA GLU A 1218 -24.70 74.54 4.16
C GLU A 1218 -23.86 74.87 5.41
N ASN A 1219 -24.48 75.02 6.59
CA ASN A 1219 -23.82 75.48 7.82
C ASN A 1219 -23.69 74.34 8.86
N PHE A 1220 -22.80 73.38 8.59
CA PHE A 1220 -22.46 72.29 9.52
C PHE A 1220 -20.96 72.24 9.83
N ASN A 1221 -20.61 72.01 11.10
CA ASN A 1221 -19.23 71.90 11.59
C ASN A 1221 -18.84 70.43 11.87
N GLU A 1222 -17.54 70.11 11.89
CA GLU A 1222 -17.02 68.73 12.10
C GLU A 1222 -17.25 68.13 13.51
N GLY A 1223 -17.94 68.85 14.41
CA GLY A 1223 -18.28 68.38 15.75
C GLY A 1223 -19.35 67.29 15.72
N ASP A 1224 -20.47 67.58 15.07
CA ASP A 1224 -21.79 67.05 15.43
C ASP A 1224 -22.21 65.82 14.62
N ILE A 1225 -21.24 64.98 14.23
CA ILE A 1225 -21.49 63.66 13.65
C ILE A 1225 -21.41 62.62 14.77
N PRO A 1226 -22.52 61.99 15.20
CA PRO A 1226 -22.46 60.87 16.14
C PRO A 1226 -21.81 59.64 15.49
N PRO A 1227 -21.07 58.81 16.25
CA PRO A 1227 -20.46 57.60 15.72
C PRO A 1227 -21.55 56.61 15.28
N ILE A 1228 -21.44 56.12 14.04
CA ILE A 1228 -22.41 55.20 13.45
C ILE A 1228 -22.06 53.76 13.86
N ALA A 1229 -22.99 53.04 14.50
CA ALA A 1229 -22.74 51.75 15.14
C ALA A 1229 -22.08 50.70 14.23
N ASP A 1230 -22.52 50.62 12.96
CA ASP A 1230 -21.99 49.71 11.94
C ASP A 1230 -20.48 49.89 11.70
N SER A 1231 -19.96 51.12 11.86
CA SER A 1231 -18.53 51.40 11.75
C SER A 1231 -17.74 50.81 12.93
N THR A 1232 -18.31 50.82 14.14
CA THR A 1232 -17.74 50.14 15.30
C THR A 1232 -17.85 48.62 15.22
N GLU A 1233 -18.88 48.03 14.60
CA GLU A 1233 -18.88 46.58 14.37
C GLU A 1233 -17.80 46.17 13.37
N LEU A 1234 -17.68 46.86 12.23
CA LEU A 1234 -16.62 46.56 11.26
C LEU A 1234 -15.23 46.79 11.85
N LEU A 1235 -15.03 47.86 12.62
CA LEU A 1235 -13.76 48.15 13.30
C LEU A 1235 -13.46 47.16 14.44
N ASN A 1236 -14.45 46.74 15.22
CA ASN A 1236 -14.24 45.71 16.25
C ASN A 1236 -13.86 44.38 15.60
N SER A 1237 -14.50 44.01 14.48
CA SER A 1237 -14.14 42.82 13.68
C SER A 1237 -12.78 42.90 12.96
N LEU A 1238 -12.06 44.03 13.11
CA LEU A 1238 -10.72 44.28 12.60
C LEU A 1238 -9.72 44.66 13.72
N GLU A 1239 -10.18 44.94 14.95
CA GLU A 1239 -9.37 44.97 16.18
C GLU A 1239 -9.23 43.57 16.80
N THR A 1240 -10.05 42.58 16.37
CA THR A 1240 -9.92 41.12 16.64
C THR A 1240 -9.18 40.38 15.54
#